data_AF-A0A7W7YMY1-F1
#
_entry.id   AF-A0A7W7YMY1-F1
#
_cell.length_a   1.000
_cell.length_b   1.000
_cell.length_c   1.000
_cell.angle_alpha   90.00
_cell.angle_beta   90.00
_cell.angle_gamma   90.00
#
_symmetry.space_group_name_H-M   'P 1'
#
loop_
_entity.id
_entity.type
_entity.pdbx_description
1 polymer ?
#
loop_
_entity_poly.entity_id
_entity_poly.type
_entity_poly.pdbx_seq_one_letter_code
_entity_poly.pdbx_strand_id
1 'polypeptide(L)'
;MRLSSLLVFLGLVGHLPAAEKKEQPMTPGGVYRAHDMQRPRPQVISPPGFSTHEKAGSPPSDAKILFDGKDLSHWKREPRKDSGTGDDKPQWKVENGYMEIVGRSGSIRTRDTFKGDGHLHLEWATPATVAGNGQGRGNSGVFIGGFPEIQVLDSYQNDTYPDGQASGLYSHYPPMVNASRKPGEWQTYDIFFERAKPGAKAKLTVIHNGIVVHFQREFDSIAQEGDLMLQDHLNPVRFRNIWLRPLRVDSDKAGLLTPAKAAIEIKKSPGSAPLKIIRIKTMTAQMKYDQNEFVVRPGEAVKVIFENGDDLPHNIVFCQPGTDTAAMALKQMENVEAALKRNWVPDDKRVWLHSKMLNPHEEEALTFTAPEKAGDYPFVCTFPGHALTMNGKMKVLPLGDGLKDLKFALYQGAWKSLPDFSKLKPHREGMVEDNLIQIKLDDYKNEFGVVFTGKLHAPRKGSYRFYITGDDGVRLLVDGKNIVEFDGIHPAGDIKEGSAQLEEGLHDFRLEYFQAGGDIAVFAAWKGSHFDITPLSKWTPKGWEKGAKPKQKKDFDPIPLVVKNEPVIYRNFIAGAGNRGIAVGYPGGISVAWSAEQMNLALIWRGAFMDASKHWNSRGGGYQAPLGYDVLSPSQGQPFAILATPEAAWPEKQERAPGYAWKGYRLDTSRHPTFLYEWNGLKVADRCAAAPNQLQRTLKIDGQVPANMWLRIASGKIEAKDGGFLIDAGKLNLEGRAFENKLRITAAGARIVGGNLLLPITGSEVSVTYSWPQ
;
A
#
# COMPACT_ATOMS: atom_id res chain seq x y z
N MET A 1 26.92 69.93 29.21
CA MET A 1 27.22 70.30 27.80
C MET A 1 27.40 68.98 27.05
N ARG A 2 26.51 68.59 26.12
CA ARG A 2 26.37 69.13 24.74
C ARG A 2 27.71 69.00 23.99
N LEU A 3 27.85 68.47 22.79
CA LEU A 3 27.00 68.01 21.68
C LEU A 3 27.99 67.16 20.82
N SER A 4 27.64 66.00 20.25
CA SER A 4 26.90 65.81 19.00
C SER A 4 27.59 66.33 17.73
N SER A 5 27.53 65.45 16.71
CA SER A 5 27.41 65.78 15.27
C SER A 5 28.74 66.11 14.59
N LEU A 6 29.01 65.87 13.31
CA LEU A 6 28.26 65.42 12.13
C LEU A 6 29.32 65.31 11.01
N LEU A 7 29.14 64.41 10.04
CA LEU A 7 29.59 64.60 8.65
C LEU A 7 28.82 63.55 7.83
N VAL A 8 27.63 63.88 7.32
CA VAL A 8 27.39 64.55 6.02
C VAL A 8 28.28 63.98 4.94
N PHE A 9 27.71 63.23 3.99
CA PHE A 9 27.95 63.50 2.58
C PHE A 9 26.76 63.08 1.72
N LEU A 10 26.44 63.99 0.80
CA LEU A 10 25.44 63.94 -0.26
C LEU A 10 25.49 62.63 -1.07
N GLY A 11 24.31 62.09 -1.37
CA GLY A 11 24.13 61.24 -2.54
C GLY A 11 23.79 62.08 -3.77
N LEU A 12 24.50 61.86 -4.88
CA LEU A 12 23.88 61.78 -6.20
C LEU A 12 24.66 60.79 -7.09
N VAL A 13 23.98 59.66 -7.31
CA VAL A 13 23.97 58.66 -8.40
C VAL A 13 25.06 58.72 -9.48
N GLY A 14 25.76 57.59 -9.63
CA GLY A 14 26.38 57.12 -10.88
C GLY A 14 26.26 55.59 -10.96
N HIS A 15 25.34 55.10 -11.80
CA HIS A 15 25.14 53.69 -12.15
C HIS A 15 26.31 53.14 -12.98
N LEU A 16 26.64 51.84 -12.84
CA LEU A 16 27.21 50.92 -13.87
C LEU A 16 27.52 49.52 -13.27
N PRO A 17 27.59 48.42 -14.05
CA PRO A 17 26.47 47.53 -14.42
C PRO A 17 26.62 46.09 -13.87
N ALA A 18 25.51 45.38 -13.66
CA ALA A 18 25.48 44.01 -13.14
C ALA A 18 25.69 42.94 -14.25
N ALA A 19 26.47 41.90 -13.94
CA ALA A 19 26.74 40.75 -14.80
C ALA A 19 25.58 39.72 -14.78
N GLU A 20 25.25 39.16 -15.94
CA GLU A 20 23.99 38.44 -16.23
C GLU A 20 23.91 37.01 -15.65
N LYS A 21 22.92 36.79 -14.78
CA LYS A 21 22.47 35.45 -14.36
C LYS A 21 21.97 34.68 -15.58
N LYS A 22 22.58 33.52 -15.90
CA LYS A 22 21.97 32.55 -16.84
C LYS A 22 20.55 32.23 -16.42
N GLU A 23 19.63 32.65 -17.26
CA GLU A 23 18.21 32.70 -17.03
C GLU A 23 17.60 31.28 -17.15
N GLN A 24 16.80 30.88 -16.15
CA GLN A 24 16.02 29.63 -16.23
C GLN A 24 15.17 29.66 -17.50
N PRO A 25 15.10 28.55 -18.26
CA PRO A 25 14.33 28.52 -19.49
C PRO A 25 12.89 28.90 -19.15
N MET A 26 12.31 29.72 -20.02
CA MET A 26 10.91 30.05 -19.87
C MET A 26 10.08 28.77 -19.98
N THR A 27 9.02 28.69 -19.20
CA THR A 27 7.99 27.68 -19.41
C THR A 27 7.44 27.82 -20.82
N PRO A 28 6.77 26.78 -21.36
CA PRO A 28 5.86 26.98 -22.48
C PRO A 28 5.02 28.25 -22.25
N GLY A 29 4.87 29.08 -23.27
CA GLY A 29 4.14 30.35 -23.16
C GLY A 29 4.92 31.58 -22.66
N GLY A 30 6.16 31.41 -22.17
CA GLY A 30 7.08 32.56 -22.05
C GLY A 30 6.78 33.54 -20.92
N VAL A 31 5.87 33.20 -19.99
CA VAL A 31 5.47 34.09 -18.88
C VAL A 31 6.25 33.80 -17.60
N TYR A 32 6.37 32.52 -17.26
CA TYR A 32 7.04 32.07 -16.04
C TYR A 32 8.36 31.40 -16.40
N ARG A 33 9.28 31.36 -15.44
CA ARG A 33 10.46 30.51 -15.54
C ARG A 33 10.14 29.11 -15.03
N ALA A 34 10.92 28.13 -15.47
CA ALA A 34 10.89 26.82 -14.83
C ALA A 34 11.00 26.98 -13.30
N HIS A 35 10.10 26.32 -12.56
CA HIS A 35 10.01 26.35 -11.09
C HIS A 35 9.58 27.69 -10.46
N ASP A 36 9.03 28.64 -11.24
CA ASP A 36 8.54 29.90 -10.71
C ASP A 36 7.37 29.70 -9.73
N MET A 37 7.60 30.04 -8.46
CA MET A 37 6.60 29.93 -7.38
C MET A 37 5.50 30.99 -7.46
N GLN A 38 5.66 32.02 -8.30
CA GLN A 38 4.60 32.98 -8.62
C GLN A 38 3.63 32.44 -9.66
N ARG A 39 3.95 31.30 -10.30
CA ARG A 39 3.04 30.63 -11.23
C ARG A 39 1.72 30.28 -10.51
N PRO A 40 0.56 30.64 -11.09
CA PRO A 40 -0.74 30.34 -10.50
C PRO A 40 -0.88 28.86 -10.17
N ARG A 41 -1.30 28.57 -8.94
CA ARG A 41 -1.55 27.20 -8.52
C ARG A 41 -2.78 26.65 -9.25
N PRO A 42 -2.77 25.37 -9.65
CA PRO A 42 -3.97 24.70 -10.13
C PRO A 42 -5.09 24.75 -9.09
N GLN A 43 -6.34 24.81 -9.55
CA GLN A 43 -7.49 24.72 -8.66
C GLN A 43 -7.55 23.32 -8.02
N VAL A 44 -7.78 23.27 -6.71
CA VAL A 44 -8.02 22.02 -5.98
C VAL A 44 -9.49 21.64 -6.16
N ILE A 45 -9.75 20.39 -6.57
CA ILE A 45 -11.11 19.85 -6.77
C ILE A 45 -11.26 18.51 -6.04
N SER A 46 -12.45 18.20 -5.57
CA SER A 46 -12.80 16.82 -5.15
C SER A 46 -13.05 16.00 -6.41
N PRO A 47 -12.45 14.80 -6.54
CA PRO A 47 -12.60 13.96 -7.74
C PRO A 47 -14.01 13.35 -7.82
N PRO A 48 -14.43 12.88 -9.02
CA PRO A 48 -15.68 12.13 -9.13
C PRO A 48 -15.60 10.80 -8.37
N GLY A 49 -16.75 10.32 -7.89
CA GLY A 49 -16.90 9.00 -7.28
C GLY A 49 -17.06 7.90 -8.34
N PHE A 50 -16.78 6.65 -7.96
CA PHE A 50 -16.99 5.50 -8.84
C PHE A 50 -18.47 5.14 -8.97
N SER A 51 -18.90 4.78 -10.18
CA SER A 51 -20.24 4.29 -10.46
C SER A 51 -20.31 2.77 -10.40
N THR A 52 -21.36 2.23 -9.77
CA THR A 52 -21.73 0.80 -9.82
C THR A 52 -23.07 0.64 -10.54
N HIS A 53 -23.57 -0.57 -10.78
CA HIS A 53 -24.89 -0.73 -11.39
C HIS A 53 -26.02 -0.17 -10.49
N GLU A 54 -25.85 -0.30 -9.18
CA GLU A 54 -26.81 0.09 -8.15
C GLU A 54 -26.76 1.58 -7.85
N LYS A 55 -25.57 2.21 -7.94
CA LYS A 55 -25.36 3.59 -7.51
C LYS A 55 -24.49 4.37 -8.50
N ALA A 56 -24.99 5.52 -8.91
CA ALA A 56 -24.22 6.44 -9.75
C ALA A 56 -23.08 7.11 -8.96
N GLY A 57 -21.99 7.43 -9.65
CA GLY A 57 -20.85 8.15 -9.06
C GLY A 57 -21.23 9.58 -8.66
N SER A 58 -20.42 10.21 -7.78
CA SER A 58 -20.58 11.63 -7.49
C SER A 58 -19.83 12.49 -8.52
N PRO A 59 -20.38 13.65 -8.96
CA PRO A 59 -19.66 14.58 -9.82
C PRO A 59 -18.44 15.20 -9.09
N PRO A 60 -17.41 15.67 -9.82
CA PRO A 60 -16.32 16.42 -9.20
C PRO A 60 -16.81 17.79 -8.71
N SER A 61 -16.11 18.37 -7.74
CA SER A 61 -16.60 19.58 -7.05
C SER A 61 -16.64 20.85 -7.91
N ASP A 62 -16.02 20.85 -9.10
CA ASP A 62 -16.04 21.98 -10.04
C ASP A 62 -16.97 21.76 -11.23
N ALA A 63 -17.69 20.65 -11.28
CA ALA A 63 -18.62 20.36 -12.36
C ALA A 63 -19.97 21.04 -12.17
N LYS A 64 -20.54 21.45 -13.31
CA LYS A 64 -21.94 21.77 -13.42
C LYS A 64 -22.73 20.47 -13.55
N ILE A 65 -23.58 20.22 -12.56
CA ILE A 65 -24.48 19.09 -12.55
C ILE A 65 -25.63 19.38 -13.50
N LEU A 66 -25.86 18.48 -14.45
CA LEU A 66 -26.95 18.58 -15.44
C LEU A 66 -28.08 17.61 -15.12
N PHE A 67 -27.78 16.52 -14.41
CA PHE A 67 -28.78 15.62 -13.85
C PHE A 67 -28.21 14.79 -12.71
N ASP A 68 -28.79 14.91 -11.52
CA ASP A 68 -28.41 14.20 -10.29
C ASP A 68 -29.41 13.11 -9.88
N GLY A 69 -30.40 12.81 -10.72
CA GLY A 69 -31.44 11.82 -10.46
C GLY A 69 -32.75 12.38 -9.91
N LYS A 70 -32.87 13.70 -9.69
CA LYS A 70 -34.08 14.29 -9.08
C LYS A 70 -35.09 14.84 -10.07
N ASP A 71 -34.67 15.67 -11.01
CA ASP A 71 -35.58 16.37 -11.92
C ASP A 71 -34.90 16.80 -13.24
N LEU A 72 -35.71 17.30 -14.17
CA LEU A 72 -35.27 17.78 -15.49
C LEU A 72 -35.19 19.32 -15.54
N SER A 73 -34.95 20.00 -14.41
CA SER A 73 -34.92 21.47 -14.35
C SER A 73 -33.88 22.11 -15.28
N HIS A 74 -32.75 21.42 -15.51
CA HIS A 74 -31.71 21.86 -16.44
C HIS A 74 -32.01 21.57 -17.92
N TRP A 75 -33.15 20.95 -18.23
CA TRP A 75 -33.50 20.49 -19.56
C TRP A 75 -34.78 21.14 -20.08
N LYS A 76 -34.86 21.23 -21.41
CA LYS A 76 -36.05 21.63 -22.17
C LYS A 76 -36.26 20.67 -23.33
N ARG A 77 -37.52 20.44 -23.70
CA ARG A 77 -37.91 19.67 -24.88
C ARG A 77 -37.57 20.45 -26.15
N GLU A 78 -37.06 19.76 -27.16
CA GLU A 78 -36.92 20.32 -28.50
C GLU A 78 -38.30 20.52 -29.13
N PRO A 79 -38.61 21.70 -29.70
CA PRO A 79 -39.91 21.96 -30.33
C PRO A 79 -40.22 20.92 -31.40
N ARG A 80 -41.43 20.35 -31.34
CA ARG A 80 -41.93 19.41 -32.34
C ARG A 80 -43.13 19.99 -33.09
N LYS A 81 -43.52 19.35 -34.19
CA LYS A 81 -44.70 19.73 -34.98
C LYS A 81 -45.99 19.71 -34.14
N ASP A 82 -46.04 18.87 -33.11
CA ASP A 82 -47.15 18.76 -32.15
C ASP A 82 -47.01 19.67 -30.92
N SER A 83 -45.89 20.39 -30.78
CA SER A 83 -45.69 21.31 -29.66
C SER A 83 -46.47 22.61 -29.87
N GLY A 84 -47.27 23.01 -28.89
CA GLY A 84 -47.83 24.36 -28.83
C GLY A 84 -46.71 25.41 -28.71
N THR A 85 -46.98 26.65 -29.14
CA THR A 85 -46.00 27.74 -29.04
C THR A 85 -45.57 27.93 -27.59
N GLY A 86 -44.27 27.77 -27.31
CA GLY A 86 -43.69 27.96 -25.98
C GLY A 86 -43.73 26.74 -25.06
N ASP A 87 -44.22 25.58 -25.52
CA ASP A 87 -44.13 24.32 -24.74
C ASP A 87 -42.72 23.71 -24.86
N ASP A 88 -41.87 24.03 -23.88
CA ASP A 88 -40.50 23.53 -23.76
C ASP A 88 -40.35 22.49 -22.64
N LYS A 89 -41.45 22.01 -22.06
CA LYS A 89 -41.40 21.12 -20.89
C LYS A 89 -40.94 19.72 -21.29
N PRO A 90 -39.83 19.20 -20.73
CA PRO A 90 -39.40 17.82 -20.93
C PRO A 90 -40.50 16.83 -20.51
N GLN A 91 -40.70 15.81 -21.33
CA GLN A 91 -41.74 14.78 -21.13
C GLN A 91 -41.11 13.39 -20.88
N TRP A 92 -39.80 13.33 -20.65
CA TRP A 92 -39.10 12.11 -20.26
C TRP A 92 -39.46 11.75 -18.80
N LYS A 93 -39.47 10.47 -18.50
CA LYS A 93 -39.78 9.96 -17.15
C LYS A 93 -38.57 10.16 -16.24
N VAL A 94 -38.78 10.56 -14.99
CA VAL A 94 -37.73 10.55 -13.94
C VAL A 94 -38.16 9.63 -12.83
N GLU A 95 -37.37 8.60 -12.56
CA GLU A 95 -37.61 7.65 -11.48
C GLU A 95 -36.31 6.96 -11.08
N ASN A 96 -36.24 6.43 -9.87
CA ASN A 96 -35.12 5.58 -9.42
C ASN A 96 -33.72 6.18 -9.68
N GLY A 97 -33.61 7.51 -9.68
CA GLY A 97 -32.36 8.24 -9.92
C GLY A 97 -31.93 8.33 -11.40
N TYR A 98 -32.77 7.93 -12.36
CA TYR A 98 -32.52 8.08 -13.80
C TYR A 98 -33.63 8.86 -14.52
N MET A 99 -33.29 9.46 -15.66
CA MET A 99 -34.27 9.90 -16.65
C MET A 99 -34.41 8.81 -17.73
N GLU A 100 -35.60 8.59 -18.25
CA GLU A 100 -35.89 7.59 -19.28
C GLU A 100 -36.69 8.20 -20.43
N ILE A 101 -36.28 7.87 -21.65
CA ILE A 101 -36.97 8.30 -22.86
C ILE A 101 -38.39 7.72 -22.89
N VAL A 102 -39.38 8.61 -22.98
CA VAL A 102 -40.74 8.22 -23.37
C VAL A 102 -40.82 8.36 -24.88
N GLY A 103 -40.99 7.27 -25.62
CA GLY A 103 -40.96 7.31 -27.08
C GLY A 103 -41.98 8.31 -27.65
N ARG A 104 -41.55 9.10 -28.63
CA ARG A 104 -42.33 10.21 -29.23
C ARG A 104 -42.58 11.38 -28.27
N SER A 105 -41.82 11.52 -27.20
CA SER A 105 -41.86 12.70 -26.34
C SER A 105 -40.97 13.85 -26.82
N GLY A 106 -40.07 13.58 -27.78
CA GLY A 106 -39.11 14.53 -28.33
C GLY A 106 -37.76 14.51 -27.61
N SER A 107 -36.71 14.86 -28.34
CA SER A 107 -35.36 15.05 -27.79
C SER A 107 -35.36 16.15 -26.73
N ILE A 108 -34.42 16.08 -25.79
CA ILE A 108 -34.23 17.11 -24.78
C ILE A 108 -32.88 17.78 -24.94
N ARG A 109 -32.83 19.09 -24.69
CA ARG A 109 -31.63 19.90 -24.72
C ARG A 109 -31.42 20.58 -23.38
N THR A 110 -30.18 20.89 -23.04
CA THR A 110 -29.92 21.73 -21.87
C THR A 110 -30.52 23.12 -22.07
N ARG A 111 -31.01 23.73 -20.98
CA ARG A 111 -31.44 25.13 -21.00
C ARG A 111 -30.27 26.07 -21.21
N ASP A 112 -29.13 25.71 -20.63
CA ASP A 112 -27.87 26.43 -20.75
C ASP A 112 -27.09 26.06 -22.00
N THR A 113 -26.37 27.05 -22.53
CA THR A 113 -25.29 26.84 -23.49
C THR A 113 -23.95 26.83 -22.77
N PHE A 114 -23.02 26.01 -23.25
CA PHE A 114 -21.69 25.86 -22.68
C PHE A 114 -20.65 26.42 -23.64
N LYS A 115 -19.89 27.39 -23.14
CA LYS A 115 -18.82 28.06 -23.89
C LYS A 115 -17.47 27.39 -23.64
N GLY A 116 -16.67 27.26 -24.69
CA GLY A 116 -15.31 26.73 -24.62
C GLY A 116 -15.24 25.22 -24.49
N ASP A 117 -14.06 24.75 -24.10
CA ASP A 117 -13.68 23.33 -24.02
C ASP A 117 -14.27 22.66 -22.78
N GLY A 118 -14.54 21.35 -22.85
CA GLY A 118 -15.26 20.68 -21.78
C GLY A 118 -14.96 19.20 -21.62
N HIS A 119 -15.15 18.74 -20.39
CA HIS A 119 -15.24 17.33 -20.00
C HIS A 119 -16.68 17.07 -19.57
N LEU A 120 -17.38 16.30 -20.39
CA LEU A 120 -18.74 15.82 -20.16
C LEU A 120 -18.68 14.37 -19.69
N HIS A 121 -19.42 14.06 -18.63
CA HIS A 121 -19.68 12.71 -18.19
C HIS A 121 -21.18 12.44 -18.22
N LEU A 122 -21.55 11.22 -18.63
CA LEU A 122 -22.90 10.69 -18.49
C LEU A 122 -22.88 9.17 -18.39
N GLU A 123 -23.86 8.63 -17.70
CA GLU A 123 -24.14 7.20 -17.68
C GLU A 123 -25.43 6.92 -18.45
N TRP A 124 -25.44 5.85 -19.23
CA TRP A 124 -26.61 5.44 -20.01
C TRP A 124 -26.84 3.93 -19.93
N ALA A 125 -28.09 3.49 -20.07
CA ALA A 125 -28.44 2.07 -20.12
C ALA A 125 -29.52 1.84 -21.16
N THR A 126 -29.28 0.91 -22.08
CA THR A 126 -30.31 0.42 -23.00
C THR A 126 -31.35 -0.42 -22.24
N PRO A 127 -32.54 -0.62 -22.80
CA PRO A 127 -33.58 -1.42 -22.15
C PRO A 127 -33.08 -2.84 -21.85
N ALA A 128 -33.39 -3.38 -20.68
CA ALA A 128 -33.03 -4.76 -20.33
C ALA A 128 -33.70 -5.79 -21.27
N THR A 129 -34.91 -5.47 -21.73
CA THR A 129 -35.60 -6.25 -22.75
C THR A 129 -35.09 -5.85 -24.13
N VAL A 130 -34.45 -6.79 -24.82
CA VAL A 130 -33.99 -6.63 -26.19
C VAL A 130 -35.18 -6.57 -27.14
N ALA A 131 -35.29 -5.48 -27.90
CA ALA A 131 -36.28 -5.30 -28.96
C ALA A 131 -35.66 -4.56 -30.16
N GLY A 132 -35.94 -5.04 -31.36
CA GLY A 132 -35.35 -4.51 -32.61
C GLY A 132 -33.95 -5.08 -32.90
N ASN A 133 -33.35 -4.61 -33.98
CA ASN A 133 -32.01 -4.98 -34.45
C ASN A 133 -31.36 -3.80 -35.18
N GLY A 134 -30.03 -3.82 -35.30
CA GLY A 134 -29.26 -2.74 -35.89
C GLY A 134 -29.58 -1.40 -35.21
N GLN A 135 -29.89 -0.37 -35.98
CA GLN A 135 -30.27 0.96 -35.50
C GLN A 135 -31.62 1.03 -34.78
N GLY A 136 -32.45 -0.01 -34.84
CA GLY A 136 -33.75 -0.03 -34.16
C GLY A 136 -33.67 -0.46 -32.68
N ARG A 137 -32.48 -0.84 -32.19
CA ARG A 137 -32.28 -1.50 -30.90
C ARG A 137 -31.58 -0.58 -29.90
N GLY A 138 -32.36 0.02 -29.00
CA GLY A 138 -31.82 0.83 -27.90
C GLY A 138 -31.13 2.12 -28.36
N ASN A 139 -31.63 2.75 -29.41
CA ASN A 139 -31.05 3.92 -30.06
C ASN A 139 -31.37 5.23 -29.32
N SER A 140 -30.36 6.07 -29.18
CA SER A 140 -30.39 7.46 -28.76
C SER A 140 -29.06 8.09 -29.21
N GLY A 141 -28.76 9.31 -28.79
CA GLY A 141 -27.51 9.97 -29.16
C GLY A 141 -27.20 11.14 -28.26
N VAL A 142 -25.91 11.39 -28.08
CA VAL A 142 -25.40 12.56 -27.34
C VAL A 142 -24.87 13.55 -28.36
N PHE A 143 -25.43 14.76 -28.36
CA PHE A 143 -24.98 15.83 -29.24
C PHE A 143 -24.40 16.95 -28.40
N ILE A 144 -23.23 17.42 -28.82
CA ILE A 144 -22.55 18.58 -28.26
C ILE A 144 -22.51 19.61 -29.37
N GLY A 145 -23.08 20.81 -29.14
CA GLY A 145 -23.15 21.83 -30.19
C GLY A 145 -21.78 22.10 -30.84
N GLY A 146 -21.68 21.79 -32.14
CA GLY A 146 -20.43 21.89 -32.92
C GLY A 146 -19.66 20.58 -33.14
N PHE A 147 -20.15 19.44 -32.64
CA PHE A 147 -19.54 18.12 -32.84
C PHE A 147 -20.55 17.15 -33.47
N PRO A 148 -20.08 16.07 -34.13
CA PRO A 148 -20.99 15.01 -34.57
C PRO A 148 -21.67 14.33 -33.37
N GLU A 149 -22.76 13.63 -33.65
CA GLU A 149 -23.44 12.78 -32.69
C GLU A 149 -22.50 11.68 -32.19
N ILE A 150 -22.40 11.56 -30.86
CA ILE A 150 -21.80 10.40 -30.20
C ILE A 150 -22.92 9.40 -29.99
N GLN A 151 -22.87 8.32 -30.75
CA GLN A 151 -23.96 7.35 -30.84
C GLN A 151 -24.21 6.63 -29.51
N VAL A 152 -25.48 6.47 -29.15
CA VAL A 152 -25.93 5.62 -28.05
C VAL A 152 -26.77 4.50 -28.64
N LEU A 153 -26.27 3.27 -28.56
CA LEU A 153 -26.96 2.13 -29.14
C LEU A 153 -26.73 0.88 -28.28
N ASP A 154 -27.66 -0.06 -28.29
CA ASP A 154 -27.36 -1.40 -27.82
C ASP A 154 -26.49 -2.12 -28.85
N SER A 155 -25.17 -2.06 -28.68
CA SER A 155 -24.19 -2.73 -29.53
C SER A 155 -23.64 -4.02 -28.92
N TYR A 156 -24.26 -4.55 -27.87
CA TYR A 156 -23.91 -5.86 -27.33
C TYR A 156 -24.56 -6.97 -28.17
N GLN A 157 -23.74 -7.66 -28.97
CA GLN A 157 -24.19 -8.72 -29.88
C GLN A 157 -25.32 -8.22 -30.81
N ASN A 158 -25.17 -7.00 -31.34
CA ASN A 158 -26.10 -6.37 -32.27
C ASN A 158 -25.30 -5.76 -33.42
N ASP A 159 -25.41 -6.36 -34.59
CA ASP A 159 -24.68 -5.93 -35.78
C ASP A 159 -25.34 -4.71 -36.44
N THR A 160 -24.54 -3.75 -36.85
CA THR A 160 -24.96 -2.53 -37.55
C THR A 160 -23.76 -1.94 -38.28
N TYR A 161 -23.97 -0.87 -39.06
CA TYR A 161 -22.83 -0.23 -39.74
C TYR A 161 -21.85 0.35 -38.70
N PRO A 162 -20.52 0.18 -38.88
CA PRO A 162 -19.54 0.39 -37.82
C PRO A 162 -19.49 1.79 -37.18
N ASP A 163 -19.80 2.82 -37.95
CA ASP A 163 -19.86 4.23 -37.54
C ASP A 163 -21.21 4.63 -36.95
N GLY A 164 -22.19 3.73 -36.94
CA GLY A 164 -23.48 3.88 -36.27
C GLY A 164 -23.66 3.00 -35.04
N GLN A 165 -22.63 2.29 -34.58
CA GLN A 165 -22.68 1.52 -33.33
C GLN A 165 -22.42 2.43 -32.11
N ALA A 166 -22.64 1.92 -30.89
CA ALA A 166 -22.36 2.63 -29.64
C ALA A 166 -20.95 3.26 -29.67
N SER A 167 -20.89 4.52 -29.29
CA SER A 167 -19.71 5.40 -29.25
C SER A 167 -19.14 5.84 -30.59
N GLY A 168 -19.71 5.35 -31.71
CA GLY A 168 -19.41 5.86 -33.04
C GLY A 168 -19.71 7.35 -33.15
N LEU A 169 -18.87 8.04 -33.91
CA LEU A 169 -19.12 9.42 -34.30
C LEU A 169 -19.95 9.33 -35.58
N TYR A 170 -21.26 9.45 -35.42
CA TYR A 170 -22.26 8.99 -36.40
C TYR A 170 -22.01 9.58 -37.79
N SER A 171 -21.91 8.71 -38.81
CA SER A 171 -21.58 9.08 -40.21
C SER A 171 -20.17 9.65 -40.44
N HIS A 172 -19.27 9.55 -39.45
CA HIS A 172 -17.90 10.05 -39.57
C HIS A 172 -16.86 8.97 -39.28
N TYR A 173 -16.88 8.38 -38.08
CA TYR A 173 -15.84 7.45 -37.63
C TYR A 173 -16.42 6.32 -36.78
N PRO A 174 -16.07 5.05 -37.07
CA PRO A 174 -16.32 3.97 -36.14
C PRO A 174 -15.47 4.12 -34.88
N PRO A 175 -15.94 3.63 -33.72
CA PRO A 175 -15.11 3.54 -32.52
C PRO A 175 -13.98 2.54 -32.74
N MET A 176 -12.84 2.74 -32.08
CA MET A 176 -11.68 1.85 -32.20
C MET A 176 -11.97 0.43 -31.71
N VAL A 177 -12.87 0.29 -30.72
CA VAL A 177 -13.32 -0.98 -30.16
C VAL A 177 -14.79 -0.86 -29.75
N ASN A 178 -15.51 -1.99 -29.73
CA ASN A 178 -16.84 -2.07 -29.10
C ASN A 178 -16.67 -2.42 -27.63
N ALA A 179 -16.93 -1.47 -26.73
CA ALA A 179 -16.80 -1.62 -25.29
C ALA A 179 -18.17 -1.80 -24.57
N SER A 180 -19.22 -2.21 -25.31
CA SER A 180 -20.58 -2.27 -24.79
C SER A 180 -20.78 -3.39 -23.78
N ARG A 181 -21.37 -3.04 -22.63
CA ARG A 181 -22.02 -3.98 -21.70
C ARG A 181 -23.35 -4.49 -22.23
N LYS A 182 -23.87 -5.57 -21.61
CA LYS A 182 -25.15 -6.19 -22.01
C LYS A 182 -26.36 -5.27 -21.73
N PRO A 183 -27.52 -5.50 -22.38
CA PRO A 183 -28.70 -4.67 -22.20
C PRO A 183 -29.15 -4.58 -20.74
N GLY A 184 -29.61 -3.41 -20.32
CA GLY A 184 -30.00 -3.13 -18.93
C GLY A 184 -28.85 -2.73 -18.01
N GLU A 185 -27.60 -3.02 -18.36
CA GLU A 185 -26.43 -2.56 -17.60
C GLU A 185 -26.07 -1.11 -17.94
N TRP A 186 -25.63 -0.38 -16.91
CA TRP A 186 -25.11 0.97 -17.07
C TRP A 186 -23.78 1.00 -17.80
N GLN A 187 -23.69 1.89 -18.77
CA GLN A 187 -22.53 2.24 -19.59
C GLN A 187 -22.06 3.64 -19.15
N THR A 188 -20.77 3.93 -19.26
CA THR A 188 -20.24 5.28 -18.98
C THR A 188 -19.63 5.88 -20.24
N TYR A 189 -19.93 7.16 -20.50
CA TYR A 189 -19.18 8.00 -21.42
C TYR A 189 -18.47 9.12 -20.65
N ASP A 190 -17.15 9.20 -20.85
CA ASP A 190 -16.35 10.38 -20.54
C ASP A 190 -15.89 10.99 -21.86
N ILE A 191 -16.38 12.20 -22.15
CA ILE A 191 -16.19 12.90 -23.41
C ILE A 191 -15.40 14.18 -23.14
N PHE A 192 -14.25 14.30 -23.80
CA PHE A 192 -13.40 15.50 -23.75
C PHE A 192 -13.45 16.18 -25.10
N PHE A 193 -13.87 17.44 -25.13
CA PHE A 193 -13.98 18.20 -26.36
C PHE A 193 -13.23 19.54 -26.26
N GLU A 194 -12.52 19.89 -27.34
CA GLU A 194 -11.85 21.16 -27.52
C GLU A 194 -12.45 21.86 -28.74
N ARG A 195 -12.93 23.08 -28.57
CA ARG A 195 -13.48 23.88 -29.67
C ARG A 195 -12.36 24.43 -30.54
N ALA A 196 -12.66 24.69 -31.81
CA ALA A 196 -11.68 25.21 -32.75
C ALA A 196 -11.11 26.54 -32.26
N LYS A 197 -9.79 26.61 -32.15
CA LYS A 197 -9.06 27.88 -31.97
C LYS A 197 -8.79 28.49 -33.36
N PRO A 198 -8.53 29.80 -33.49
CA PRO A 198 -8.22 30.40 -34.79
C PRO A 198 -7.12 29.62 -35.53
N GLY A 199 -7.44 29.12 -36.73
CA GLY A 199 -6.52 28.32 -37.56
C GLY A 199 -6.35 26.84 -37.14
N ALA A 200 -7.13 26.32 -36.19
CA ALA A 200 -7.10 24.93 -35.74
C ALA A 200 -8.49 24.28 -35.80
N LYS A 201 -8.52 22.95 -35.92
CA LYS A 201 -9.77 22.16 -35.90
C LYS A 201 -10.27 21.92 -34.47
N ALA A 202 -11.58 21.70 -34.33
CA ALA A 202 -12.16 21.23 -33.08
C ALA A 202 -11.75 19.76 -32.84
N LYS A 203 -11.63 19.32 -31.58
CA LYS A 203 -11.17 17.97 -31.23
C LYS A 203 -12.10 17.27 -30.26
N LEU A 204 -12.24 15.95 -30.40
CA LEU A 204 -13.07 15.11 -29.53
C LEU A 204 -12.34 13.82 -29.15
N THR A 205 -12.37 13.49 -27.86
CA THR A 205 -11.97 12.19 -27.30
C THR A 205 -13.17 11.60 -26.57
N VAL A 206 -13.42 10.30 -26.78
CA VAL A 206 -14.52 9.56 -26.13
C VAL A 206 -13.92 8.35 -25.45
N ILE A 207 -14.29 8.16 -24.19
CA ILE A 207 -13.98 6.98 -23.37
C ILE A 207 -15.29 6.27 -23.05
N HIS A 208 -15.40 5.00 -23.40
CA HIS A 208 -16.55 4.15 -23.13
C HIS A 208 -16.16 3.06 -22.12
N ASN A 209 -16.80 3.05 -20.94
CA ASN A 209 -16.51 2.08 -19.86
C ASN A 209 -15.03 2.04 -19.44
N GLY A 210 -14.37 3.19 -19.42
CA GLY A 210 -12.94 3.32 -19.10
C GLY A 210 -11.99 3.01 -20.25
N ILE A 211 -12.49 2.66 -21.43
CA ILE A 211 -11.69 2.38 -22.63
C ILE A 211 -11.77 3.55 -23.60
N VAL A 212 -10.62 4.10 -24.02
CA VAL A 212 -10.57 5.15 -25.04
C VAL A 212 -11.02 4.55 -26.38
N VAL A 213 -12.11 5.07 -26.95
CA VAL A 213 -12.70 4.58 -28.21
C VAL A 213 -12.56 5.59 -29.35
N HIS A 214 -12.39 6.88 -29.02
CA HIS A 214 -11.92 7.93 -29.93
C HIS A 214 -10.88 8.78 -29.21
N PHE A 215 -9.76 9.11 -29.87
CA PHE A 215 -8.70 9.95 -29.29
C PHE A 215 -8.40 11.12 -30.22
N GLN A 216 -8.65 12.35 -29.75
CA GLN A 216 -8.40 13.62 -30.43
C GLN A 216 -8.85 13.67 -31.90
N ARG A 217 -10.05 13.15 -32.22
CA ARG A 217 -10.63 13.22 -33.57
C ARG A 217 -10.91 14.67 -33.93
N GLU A 218 -10.49 15.08 -35.12
CA GLU A 218 -10.58 16.48 -35.57
C GLU A 218 -11.83 16.74 -36.41
N PHE A 219 -12.44 17.91 -36.22
CA PHE A 219 -13.66 18.34 -36.90
C PHE A 219 -13.56 19.78 -37.38
N ASP A 220 -14.11 20.02 -38.57
CA ASP A 220 -14.27 21.35 -39.14
C ASP A 220 -15.53 22.01 -38.55
N SER A 221 -15.36 22.62 -37.37
CA SER A 221 -16.44 23.28 -36.63
C SER A 221 -15.96 24.61 -36.08
N ILE A 222 -16.73 25.68 -36.31
CA ILE A 222 -16.42 27.03 -35.83
C ILE A 222 -17.15 27.38 -34.52
N ALA A 223 -18.00 26.47 -34.01
CA ALA A 223 -18.85 26.74 -32.85
C ALA A 223 -18.02 26.92 -31.57
N GLN A 224 -18.14 28.09 -30.94
CA GLN A 224 -17.45 28.45 -29.68
C GLN A 224 -18.30 28.20 -28.42
N GLU A 225 -19.58 27.93 -28.62
CA GLU A 225 -20.53 27.55 -27.58
C GLU A 225 -21.59 26.61 -28.16
N GLY A 226 -22.31 25.90 -27.30
CA GLY A 226 -23.38 25.00 -27.73
C GLY A 226 -24.09 24.36 -26.54
N ASP A 227 -25.33 23.92 -26.77
CA ASP A 227 -26.07 23.11 -25.81
C ASP A 227 -25.66 21.63 -25.90
N LEU A 228 -26.18 20.83 -24.97
CA LEU A 228 -26.15 19.37 -25.04
C LEU A 228 -27.54 18.86 -25.38
N MET A 229 -27.65 17.94 -26.34
CA MET A 229 -28.90 17.24 -26.66
C MET A 229 -28.78 15.75 -26.37
N LEU A 230 -29.84 15.18 -25.82
CA LEU A 230 -30.09 13.74 -25.81
C LEU A 230 -31.26 13.42 -26.75
N GLN A 231 -31.03 12.50 -27.68
CA GLN A 231 -31.98 12.19 -28.75
C GLN A 231 -33.10 11.26 -28.26
N ASP A 232 -34.36 11.60 -28.59
CA ASP A 232 -35.46 10.63 -28.57
C ASP A 232 -35.51 9.91 -29.93
N HIS A 233 -35.04 8.66 -29.96
CA HIS A 233 -35.17 7.76 -31.10
C HIS A 233 -36.15 6.61 -30.81
N LEU A 234 -37.21 6.90 -30.05
CA LEU A 234 -38.32 6.01 -29.69
C LEU A 234 -37.97 4.86 -28.72
N ASN A 235 -36.70 4.58 -28.46
CA ASN A 235 -36.29 3.52 -27.55
C ASN A 235 -36.16 4.05 -26.10
N PRO A 236 -36.61 3.29 -25.08
CA PRO A 236 -36.59 3.73 -23.68
C PRO A 236 -35.18 3.61 -23.06
N VAL A 237 -34.22 4.35 -23.61
CA VAL A 237 -32.87 4.47 -23.05
C VAL A 237 -32.94 5.31 -21.78
N ARG A 238 -32.17 4.90 -20.77
CA ARG A 238 -32.08 5.57 -19.47
C ARG A 238 -30.76 6.32 -19.35
N PHE A 239 -30.77 7.48 -18.70
CA PHE A 239 -29.59 8.28 -18.41
C PHE A 239 -29.51 8.67 -16.94
N ARG A 240 -28.31 8.72 -16.37
CA ARG A 240 -28.07 9.25 -15.00
C ARG A 240 -26.68 9.88 -14.89
N ASN A 241 -26.45 10.58 -13.78
CA ASN A 241 -25.16 11.19 -13.43
C ASN A 241 -24.55 11.98 -14.59
N ILE A 242 -25.24 13.05 -15.00
CA ILE A 242 -24.81 13.88 -16.12
C ILE A 242 -24.19 15.15 -15.56
N TRP A 243 -22.93 15.42 -15.88
CA TRP A 243 -22.25 16.63 -15.46
C TRP A 243 -21.20 17.08 -16.48
N LEU A 244 -20.96 18.38 -16.51
CA LEU A 244 -19.98 19.01 -17.40
C LEU A 244 -19.07 19.93 -16.61
N ARG A 245 -17.76 19.85 -16.87
CA ARG A 245 -16.78 20.79 -16.33
C ARG A 245 -15.93 21.40 -17.45
N PRO A 246 -15.52 22.67 -17.33
CA PRO A 246 -14.65 23.29 -18.33
C PRO A 246 -13.25 22.65 -18.32
N LEU A 247 -12.67 22.44 -19.51
CA LEU A 247 -11.26 22.10 -19.66
C LEU A 247 -10.47 23.41 -19.71
N ARG A 248 -9.66 23.69 -18.68
CA ARG A 248 -8.73 24.81 -18.70
C ARG A 248 -7.60 24.48 -19.66
N VAL A 249 -7.58 25.12 -20.82
CA VAL A 249 -6.39 25.12 -21.68
C VAL A 249 -5.31 25.92 -20.98
N ASP A 250 -4.15 25.28 -20.82
CA ASP A 250 -2.88 25.81 -20.32
C ASP A 250 -2.88 27.27 -19.86
N SER A 251 -2.69 27.45 -18.54
CA SER A 251 -2.39 28.71 -17.84
C SER A 251 -1.19 29.48 -18.39
N ASP A 252 -0.49 28.90 -19.35
CA ASP A 252 0.82 29.27 -19.80
C ASP A 252 0.77 30.10 -21.10
N LYS A 253 -0.23 29.88 -21.98
CA LYS A 253 -0.33 30.62 -23.26
C LYS A 253 -1.40 31.71 -23.31
N ALA A 254 -2.43 31.63 -22.46
CA ALA A 254 -3.49 32.62 -22.41
C ALA A 254 -3.61 33.13 -20.98
N GLY A 255 -3.14 34.35 -20.71
CA GLY A 255 -3.23 35.04 -19.42
C GLY A 255 -4.67 35.37 -18.98
N LEU A 256 -5.58 34.40 -19.03
CA LEU A 256 -6.97 34.52 -18.59
C LEU A 256 -7.13 33.88 -17.21
N LEU A 257 -6.45 34.47 -16.23
CA LEU A 257 -6.96 34.62 -14.88
C LEU A 257 -6.73 36.08 -14.48
N THR A 258 -7.44 37.00 -15.13
CA THR A 258 -7.63 38.33 -14.53
C THR A 258 -8.52 38.14 -13.30
N PRO A 259 -8.06 38.50 -12.09
CA PRO A 259 -8.91 38.40 -10.91
C PRO A 259 -10.01 39.45 -11.02
N ALA A 260 -11.23 39.03 -11.33
CA ALA A 260 -12.39 39.88 -11.13
C ALA A 260 -12.53 40.12 -9.62
N LYS A 261 -12.49 41.40 -9.23
CA LYS A 261 -12.79 41.90 -7.89
C LYS A 261 -14.13 41.32 -7.40
N ALA A 262 -14.07 40.30 -6.56
CA ALA A 262 -15.12 39.96 -5.62
C ALA A 262 -14.46 39.93 -4.24
N ALA A 263 -14.42 41.10 -3.59
CA ALA A 263 -14.19 41.20 -2.16
C ALA A 263 -15.40 40.56 -1.48
N ILE A 264 -15.34 39.26 -1.22
CA ILE A 264 -16.15 38.62 -0.19
C ILE A 264 -15.25 38.56 1.03
N GLU A 265 -15.61 39.36 2.03
CA GLU A 265 -15.05 39.27 3.38
C GLU A 265 -15.26 37.85 3.91
N ILE A 266 -14.24 37.00 3.77
CA ILE A 266 -14.18 35.74 4.48
C ILE A 266 -13.72 36.09 5.90
N LYS A 267 -14.67 36.13 6.83
CA LYS A 267 -14.38 36.00 8.25
C LYS A 267 -13.47 34.78 8.42
N LYS A 268 -12.26 35.00 8.93
CA LYS A 268 -11.30 33.95 9.27
C LYS A 268 -11.98 32.93 10.19
N SER A 269 -12.25 31.73 9.68
CA SER A 269 -12.33 30.53 10.51
C SER A 269 -10.90 30.01 10.74
N PRO A 270 -10.56 29.51 11.95
CA PRO A 270 -9.23 29.01 12.24
C PRO A 270 -8.93 27.76 11.39
N GLY A 271 -7.66 27.61 11.02
CA GLY A 271 -7.21 26.76 9.92
C GLY A 271 -7.51 25.27 10.05
N SER A 272 -7.77 24.62 8.90
CA SER A 272 -7.68 23.17 8.79
C SER A 272 -6.29 22.81 8.26
N ALA A 273 -5.47 22.19 9.10
CA ALA A 273 -4.27 21.48 8.67
C ALA A 273 -4.63 20.46 7.57
N PRO A 274 -3.72 20.14 6.63
CA PRO A 274 -3.96 19.12 5.61
C PRO A 274 -4.32 17.77 6.25
N LEU A 275 -5.37 17.13 5.72
CA LEU A 275 -5.87 15.84 6.21
C LEU A 275 -4.86 14.71 5.91
N LYS A 276 -4.36 14.04 6.94
CA LYS A 276 -3.48 12.88 6.83
C LYS A 276 -4.27 11.59 6.63
N ILE A 277 -4.03 10.89 5.52
CA ILE A 277 -4.72 9.64 5.20
C ILE A 277 -3.83 8.46 5.55
N ILE A 278 -4.34 7.56 6.40
CA ILE A 278 -3.73 6.29 6.76
C ILE A 278 -4.63 5.18 6.23
N ARG A 279 -4.06 4.18 5.56
CA ARG A 279 -4.80 2.99 5.11
C ARG A 279 -4.32 1.81 5.94
N ILE A 280 -5.26 1.10 6.55
CA ILE A 280 -5.00 -0.10 7.34
C ILE A 280 -5.85 -1.22 6.75
N LYS A 281 -5.21 -2.32 6.38
CA LYS A 281 -5.87 -3.51 5.84
C LYS A 281 -5.73 -4.67 6.81
N THR A 282 -6.72 -5.56 6.82
CA THR A 282 -6.55 -6.87 7.43
C THR A 282 -5.64 -7.75 6.56
N MET A 283 -4.76 -8.50 7.19
CA MET A 283 -3.94 -9.49 6.50
C MET A 283 -4.68 -10.82 6.48
N THR A 284 -5.06 -11.27 5.27
CA THR A 284 -5.89 -12.46 5.06
C THR A 284 -5.37 -13.67 5.83
N ALA A 285 -6.22 -14.23 6.69
CA ALA A 285 -6.01 -15.39 7.53
C ALA A 285 -4.80 -15.30 8.50
N GLN A 286 -4.40 -14.08 8.87
CA GLN A 286 -3.29 -13.84 9.79
C GLN A 286 -3.72 -13.23 11.13
N MET A 287 -4.98 -12.78 11.27
CA MET A 287 -5.47 -12.05 12.44
C MET A 287 -4.51 -10.90 12.81
N LYS A 288 -4.18 -10.08 11.80
CA LYS A 288 -3.25 -8.96 11.90
C LYS A 288 -3.71 -7.80 11.02
N TYR A 289 -3.31 -6.60 11.40
CA TYR A 289 -3.30 -5.45 10.50
C TYR A 289 -2.00 -5.45 9.69
N ASP A 290 -2.04 -4.99 8.45
CA ASP A 290 -0.86 -4.75 7.60
C ASP A 290 0.07 -3.69 8.21
N GLN A 291 -0.51 -2.73 8.93
CA GLN A 291 0.19 -1.69 9.65
C GLN A 291 -0.13 -1.76 11.15
N ASN A 292 0.88 -2.13 11.94
CA ASN A 292 0.77 -2.19 13.40
C ASN A 292 1.23 -0.89 14.10
N GLU A 293 1.76 0.08 13.36
CA GLU A 293 2.16 1.38 13.88
C GLU A 293 2.02 2.48 12.84
N PHE A 294 1.46 3.62 13.22
CA PHE A 294 1.52 4.86 12.43
C PHE A 294 1.72 6.08 13.33
N VAL A 295 2.36 7.12 12.80
CA VAL A 295 2.66 8.36 13.54
C VAL A 295 1.75 9.47 13.05
N VAL A 296 1.19 10.26 13.97
CA VAL A 296 0.43 11.50 13.73
C VAL A 296 0.94 12.59 14.65
N ARG A 297 0.65 13.85 14.33
CA ARG A 297 1.02 15.00 15.17
C ARG A 297 -0.16 15.40 16.08
N PRO A 298 0.11 16.01 17.25
CA PRO A 298 -0.94 16.63 18.07
C PRO A 298 -1.85 17.54 17.23
N GLY A 299 -3.17 17.36 17.35
CA GLY A 299 -4.17 18.17 16.65
C GLY A 299 -4.25 17.96 15.12
N GLU A 300 -3.49 17.01 14.56
CA GLU A 300 -3.51 16.71 13.13
C GLU A 300 -4.87 16.12 12.71
N ALA A 301 -5.45 16.60 11.61
CA ALA A 301 -6.65 15.98 11.05
C ALA A 301 -6.27 14.65 10.38
N VAL A 302 -6.88 13.55 10.79
CA VAL A 302 -6.55 12.19 10.34
C VAL A 302 -7.79 11.51 9.75
N LYS A 303 -7.58 10.78 8.65
CA LYS A 303 -8.54 9.84 8.07
C LYS A 303 -7.90 8.45 8.01
N VAL A 304 -8.38 7.52 8.83
CA VAL A 304 -8.03 6.10 8.74
C VAL A 304 -9.05 5.41 7.84
N ILE A 305 -8.60 4.84 6.73
CA ILE A 305 -9.42 3.95 5.90
C ILE A 305 -9.06 2.53 6.31
N PHE A 306 -10.00 1.87 6.99
CA PHE A 306 -9.87 0.49 7.41
C PHE A 306 -10.57 -0.41 6.39
N GLU A 307 -9.84 -1.35 5.81
CA GLU A 307 -10.31 -2.28 4.78
C GLU A 307 -10.19 -3.72 5.29
N ASN A 308 -11.29 -4.46 5.24
CA ASN A 308 -11.27 -5.88 5.58
C ASN A 308 -11.03 -6.74 4.33
N GLY A 309 -9.78 -7.13 4.10
CA GLY A 309 -9.38 -8.09 3.07
C GLY A 309 -9.37 -9.56 3.54
N ASP A 310 -9.92 -9.87 4.72
CA ASP A 310 -9.98 -11.21 5.29
C ASP A 310 -11.37 -11.83 5.14
N ASP A 311 -11.47 -13.15 5.34
CA ASP A 311 -12.71 -13.92 5.24
C ASP A 311 -13.52 -13.91 6.56
N LEU A 312 -13.00 -13.29 7.62
CA LEU A 312 -13.66 -13.09 8.90
C LEU A 312 -14.05 -11.62 9.10
N PRO A 313 -15.09 -11.32 9.90
CA PRO A 313 -15.36 -9.95 10.28
C PRO A 313 -14.26 -9.36 11.16
N HIS A 314 -13.93 -8.10 10.93
CA HIS A 314 -12.94 -7.38 11.72
C HIS A 314 -13.38 -5.95 11.99
N ASN A 315 -12.96 -5.41 13.13
CA ASN A 315 -13.04 -3.99 13.43
C ASN A 315 -11.66 -3.45 13.82
N ILE A 316 -11.59 -2.13 13.97
CA ILE A 316 -10.47 -1.43 14.60
C ILE A 316 -11.02 -0.53 15.70
N VAL A 317 -10.50 -0.69 16.92
CA VAL A 317 -10.94 0.01 18.13
C VAL A 317 -9.76 0.76 18.74
N PHE A 318 -9.80 2.09 18.72
CA PHE A 318 -8.78 2.96 19.29
C PHE A 318 -9.05 3.25 20.76
N CYS A 319 -8.01 3.11 21.57
CA CYS A 319 -8.09 3.21 23.02
C CYS A 319 -7.14 4.29 23.58
N GLN A 320 -7.41 4.72 24.81
CA GLN A 320 -6.54 5.64 25.55
C GLN A 320 -5.18 4.98 25.88
N PRO A 321 -4.09 5.75 26.05
CA PRO A 321 -2.79 5.21 26.41
C PRO A 321 -2.81 4.36 27.69
N GLY A 322 -2.02 3.29 27.71
CA GLY A 322 -1.94 2.36 28.85
C GLY A 322 -3.10 1.35 28.94
N THR A 323 -4.01 1.31 27.96
CA THR A 323 -5.08 0.30 27.90
C THR A 323 -4.50 -1.07 27.56
N ASP A 324 -4.76 -2.08 28.41
CA ASP A 324 -4.60 -3.49 28.05
C ASP A 324 -5.73 -3.90 27.10
N THR A 325 -5.46 -3.74 25.81
CA THR A 325 -6.43 -3.99 24.75
C THR A 325 -6.81 -5.46 24.63
N ALA A 326 -5.90 -6.38 24.97
CA ALA A 326 -6.16 -7.81 24.94
C ALA A 326 -7.12 -8.20 26.06
N ALA A 327 -6.84 -7.80 27.31
CA ALA A 327 -7.74 -8.05 28.43
C ALA A 327 -9.11 -7.39 28.23
N MET A 328 -9.14 -6.15 27.72
CA MET A 328 -10.38 -5.44 27.41
C MET A 328 -11.25 -6.19 26.38
N ALA A 329 -10.64 -6.70 25.31
CA ALA A 329 -11.35 -7.47 24.29
C ALA A 329 -11.81 -8.83 24.84
N LEU A 330 -10.96 -9.53 25.60
CA LEU A 330 -11.29 -10.82 26.22
C LEU A 330 -12.46 -10.71 27.21
N LYS A 331 -12.57 -9.59 27.95
CA LYS A 331 -13.68 -9.34 28.86
C LYS A 331 -15.06 -9.38 28.18
N GLN A 332 -15.14 -9.12 26.87
CA GLN A 332 -16.39 -9.23 26.12
C GLN A 332 -16.96 -10.66 26.13
N MET A 333 -16.12 -11.68 26.37
CA MET A 333 -16.53 -13.09 26.43
C MET A 333 -17.29 -13.44 27.71
N GLU A 334 -17.23 -12.62 28.75
CA GLU A 334 -17.97 -12.84 30.01
C GLU A 334 -19.50 -12.66 29.81
N ASN A 335 -19.91 -11.86 28.83
CA ASN A 335 -21.32 -11.64 28.48
C ASN A 335 -21.48 -11.51 26.95
N VAL A 336 -21.49 -12.67 26.29
CA VAL A 336 -21.56 -12.78 24.82
C VAL A 336 -22.82 -12.14 24.24
N GLU A 337 -23.97 -12.26 24.90
CA GLU A 337 -25.21 -11.67 24.39
C GLU A 337 -25.14 -10.14 24.31
N ALA A 338 -24.62 -9.50 25.36
CA ALA A 338 -24.43 -8.05 25.38
C ALA A 338 -23.33 -7.60 24.41
N ALA A 339 -22.29 -8.40 24.20
CA ALA A 339 -21.21 -8.11 23.26
C ALA A 339 -21.69 -8.21 21.80
N LEU A 340 -22.49 -9.23 21.46
CA LEU A 340 -23.09 -9.39 20.14
C LEU A 340 -23.99 -8.22 19.77
N LYS A 341 -24.82 -7.74 20.71
CA LYS A 341 -25.67 -6.54 20.50
C LYS A 341 -24.86 -5.28 20.19
N ARG A 342 -23.60 -5.21 20.64
CA ARG A 342 -22.65 -4.12 20.38
C ARG A 342 -21.68 -4.43 19.24
N ASN A 343 -21.88 -5.51 18.49
CA ASN A 343 -20.95 -5.99 17.45
C ASN A 343 -19.51 -6.08 17.95
N TRP A 344 -19.33 -6.59 19.17
CA TRP A 344 -18.04 -6.78 19.84
C TRP A 344 -17.26 -5.50 20.17
N VAL A 345 -17.83 -4.31 19.98
CA VAL A 345 -17.22 -3.05 20.44
C VAL A 345 -17.32 -2.96 21.97
N PRO A 346 -16.20 -2.87 22.73
CA PRO A 346 -16.23 -2.79 24.19
C PRO A 346 -16.93 -1.52 24.70
N ASP A 347 -17.79 -1.70 25.69
CA ASP A 347 -18.38 -0.61 26.49
C ASP A 347 -17.37 -0.25 27.59
N ASP A 348 -16.29 0.40 27.18
CA ASP A 348 -15.19 0.81 28.03
C ASP A 348 -14.87 2.27 27.74
N LYS A 349 -14.84 3.11 28.79
CA LYS A 349 -14.58 4.56 28.66
C LYS A 349 -13.21 4.88 28.07
N ARG A 350 -12.29 3.90 28.02
CA ARG A 350 -10.99 4.04 27.37
C ARG A 350 -11.08 3.92 25.85
N VAL A 351 -12.16 3.38 25.29
CA VAL A 351 -12.42 3.40 23.85
C VAL A 351 -12.91 4.80 23.47
N TRP A 352 -12.25 5.44 22.50
CA TRP A 352 -12.60 6.80 22.08
C TRP A 352 -12.92 6.93 20.59
N LEU A 353 -12.61 5.90 19.79
CA LEU A 353 -12.96 5.82 18.38
C LEU A 353 -12.95 4.35 17.95
N HIS A 354 -13.88 3.95 17.09
CA HIS A 354 -13.88 2.60 16.52
C HIS A 354 -14.56 2.58 15.16
N SER A 355 -14.26 1.55 14.37
CA SER A 355 -15.07 1.18 13.20
C SER A 355 -16.31 0.39 13.62
N LYS A 356 -17.26 0.24 12.71
CA LYS A 356 -18.21 -0.88 12.77
C LYS A 356 -17.44 -2.21 12.58
N MET A 357 -18.12 -3.33 12.86
CA MET A 357 -17.61 -4.64 12.46
C MET A 357 -17.75 -4.77 10.95
N LEU A 358 -16.63 -4.76 10.23
CA LEU A 358 -16.59 -4.89 8.77
C LEU A 358 -16.66 -6.36 8.41
N ASN A 359 -17.62 -6.72 7.56
CA ASN A 359 -17.64 -8.03 6.90
C ASN A 359 -16.49 -8.14 5.89
N PRO A 360 -16.20 -9.36 5.38
CA PRO A 360 -15.25 -9.53 4.29
C PRO A 360 -15.50 -8.57 3.12
N HIS A 361 -14.43 -7.94 2.64
CA HIS A 361 -14.40 -6.97 1.54
C HIS A 361 -15.12 -5.63 1.80
N GLU A 362 -15.57 -5.37 3.03
CA GLU A 362 -16.03 -4.05 3.41
C GLU A 362 -14.86 -3.12 3.76
N GLU A 363 -15.06 -1.82 3.55
CA GLU A 363 -14.19 -0.77 4.08
C GLU A 363 -15.00 0.28 4.82
N GLU A 364 -14.34 0.97 5.75
CA GLU A 364 -14.88 2.14 6.43
C GLU A 364 -13.80 3.20 6.63
N ALA A 365 -14.19 4.46 6.51
CA ALA A 365 -13.32 5.58 6.78
C ALA A 365 -13.68 6.26 8.11
N LEU A 366 -12.71 6.30 9.03
CA LEU A 366 -12.77 7.01 10.30
C LEU A 366 -12.04 8.33 10.17
N THR A 367 -12.74 9.45 10.31
CA THR A 367 -12.13 10.79 10.33
C THR A 367 -12.14 11.32 11.76
N PHE A 368 -10.97 11.74 12.26
CA PHE A 368 -10.82 12.28 13.62
C PHE A 368 -9.67 13.29 13.68
N THR A 369 -9.65 14.10 14.73
CA THR A 369 -8.49 14.91 15.08
C THR A 369 -7.61 14.13 16.04
N ALA A 370 -6.32 14.01 15.71
CA ALA A 370 -5.35 13.35 16.58
C ALA A 370 -5.32 14.01 17.96
N PRO A 371 -5.25 13.21 19.05
CA PRO A 371 -5.21 13.75 20.41
C PRO A 371 -4.09 14.80 20.59
N GLU A 372 -4.35 15.84 21.38
CA GLU A 372 -3.34 16.86 21.70
C GLU A 372 -2.19 16.31 22.56
N LYS A 373 -2.48 15.30 23.38
CA LYS A 373 -1.51 14.70 24.28
C LYS A 373 -0.65 13.68 23.52
N ALA A 374 0.65 13.93 23.47
CA ALA A 374 1.62 12.98 22.92
C ALA A 374 1.59 11.63 23.67
N GLY A 375 1.81 10.54 22.94
CA GLY A 375 1.84 9.19 23.50
C GLY A 375 1.46 8.08 22.52
N ASP A 376 1.50 6.86 23.02
CA ASP A 376 1.11 5.65 22.27
C ASP A 376 -0.38 5.36 22.55
N TYR A 377 -1.21 5.50 21.52
CA TYR A 377 -2.65 5.20 21.55
C TYR A 377 -2.88 3.85 20.89
N PRO A 378 -3.14 2.77 21.65
CA PRO A 378 -3.28 1.46 21.08
C PRO A 378 -4.59 1.34 20.30
N PHE A 379 -4.57 0.54 19.23
CA PHE A 379 -5.76 0.10 18.54
C PHE A 379 -5.78 -1.42 18.39
N VAL A 380 -6.97 -2.01 18.36
CA VAL A 380 -7.14 -3.47 18.43
C VAL A 380 -8.35 -3.95 17.67
N CYS A 381 -8.29 -5.18 17.16
CA CYS A 381 -9.46 -5.90 16.68
C CYS A 381 -10.09 -6.62 17.87
N THR A 382 -11.36 -6.32 18.11
CA THR A 382 -12.12 -6.87 19.24
C THR A 382 -13.04 -8.02 18.82
N PHE A 383 -12.98 -8.43 17.56
CA PHE A 383 -13.59 -9.69 17.13
C PHE A 383 -13.05 -10.85 17.99
N PRO A 384 -13.91 -11.78 18.43
CA PRO A 384 -13.57 -12.90 19.31
C PRO A 384 -12.23 -13.57 18.98
N GLY A 385 -11.30 -13.56 19.93
CA GLY A 385 -10.00 -14.24 19.81
C GLY A 385 -8.92 -13.50 19.01
N HIS A 386 -9.23 -12.37 18.36
CA HIS A 386 -8.26 -11.68 17.48
C HIS A 386 -7.32 -10.73 18.23
N ALA A 387 -7.75 -10.18 19.38
CA ALA A 387 -7.04 -9.12 20.08
C ALA A 387 -5.60 -9.44 20.50
N LEU A 388 -5.28 -10.73 20.68
CA LEU A 388 -3.94 -11.19 21.06
C LEU A 388 -2.89 -10.91 19.97
N THR A 389 -3.29 -10.97 18.70
CA THR A 389 -2.36 -10.81 17.56
C THR A 389 -2.70 -9.63 16.67
N MET A 390 -3.95 -9.15 16.74
CA MET A 390 -4.48 -8.11 15.86
C MET A 390 -4.59 -6.77 16.57
N ASN A 391 -3.44 -6.21 16.92
CA ASN A 391 -3.33 -4.91 17.58
C ASN A 391 -2.19 -4.09 17.00
N GLY A 392 -2.21 -2.79 17.29
CA GLY A 392 -1.21 -1.85 16.87
C GLY A 392 -1.27 -0.56 17.70
N LYS A 393 -0.52 0.45 17.29
CA LYS A 393 -0.51 1.76 17.97
C LYS A 393 -0.41 2.94 17.03
N MET A 394 -1.24 3.94 17.30
CA MET A 394 -1.07 5.28 16.78
C MET A 394 -0.15 6.05 17.73
N LYS A 395 1.00 6.51 17.24
CA LYS A 395 1.90 7.37 18.00
C LYS A 395 1.58 8.83 17.72
N VAL A 396 1.17 9.56 18.75
CA VAL A 396 1.02 11.01 18.69
C VAL A 396 2.36 11.62 19.09
N LEU A 397 3.09 12.17 18.13
CA LEU A 397 4.42 12.76 18.34
C LEU A 397 4.46 14.21 17.85
N PRO A 398 4.86 15.19 18.69
CA PRO A 398 5.08 16.56 18.25
C PRO A 398 6.28 16.64 17.30
N LEU A 399 6.49 17.80 16.69
CA LEU A 399 7.79 18.11 16.09
C LEU A 399 8.81 18.38 17.19
N GLY A 400 10.07 18.07 16.92
CA GLY A 400 11.20 18.42 17.78
C GLY A 400 11.55 19.89 17.66
N ASP A 401 12.47 20.34 18.50
CA ASP A 401 12.97 21.71 18.44
C ASP A 401 13.75 21.95 17.13
N GLY A 402 13.61 23.16 16.59
CA GLY A 402 14.44 23.64 15.50
C GLY A 402 15.84 24.04 15.96
N LEU A 403 16.69 24.44 15.01
CA LEU A 403 18.00 25.01 15.33
C LEU A 403 17.84 26.37 16.02
N LYS A 404 18.85 26.74 16.82
CA LYS A 404 18.99 28.07 17.43
C LYS A 404 20.36 28.64 17.09
N ASP A 405 20.47 29.97 17.11
CA ASP A 405 21.71 30.71 16.86
C ASP A 405 22.42 30.30 15.56
N LEU A 406 21.64 29.98 14.52
CA LEU A 406 22.17 29.47 13.27
C LEU A 406 22.97 30.55 12.53
N LYS A 407 24.19 30.21 12.19
CA LYS A 407 25.15 31.02 11.43
C LYS A 407 25.53 30.28 10.17
N PHE A 408 25.95 31.04 9.16
CA PHE A 408 26.59 30.49 7.98
C PHE A 408 27.97 31.11 7.78
N ALA A 409 28.89 30.33 7.21
CA ALA A 409 30.15 30.79 6.64
C ALA A 409 30.23 30.27 5.21
N LEU A 410 30.31 31.19 4.25
CA LEU A 410 30.45 30.94 2.82
C LEU A 410 31.92 30.94 2.45
N TYR A 411 32.32 29.98 1.63
CA TYR A 411 33.66 29.79 1.09
C TYR A 411 33.58 29.70 -0.42
N GLN A 412 34.58 30.21 -1.13
CA GLN A 412 34.73 30.06 -2.57
C GLN A 412 35.75 28.98 -2.86
N GLY A 413 35.48 28.11 -3.83
CA GLY A 413 36.43 27.10 -4.27
C GLY A 413 35.80 25.98 -5.10
N ALA A 414 36.60 25.43 -6.02
CA ALA A 414 36.21 24.30 -6.85
C ALA A 414 36.69 23.00 -6.20
N TRP A 415 35.76 22.23 -5.63
CA TRP A 415 36.05 20.95 -4.98
C TRP A 415 35.34 19.79 -5.67
N LYS A 416 35.89 18.58 -5.53
CA LYS A 416 35.26 17.33 -5.99
C LYS A 416 34.76 16.46 -4.83
N SER A 417 35.08 16.87 -3.61
CA SER A 417 34.75 16.23 -2.34
C SER A 417 34.81 17.32 -1.25
N LEU A 418 34.17 17.07 -0.10
CA LEU A 418 34.13 18.03 1.00
C LEU A 418 35.55 18.46 1.43
N PRO A 419 35.87 19.76 1.36
CA PRO A 419 37.15 20.26 1.83
C PRO A 419 37.21 20.29 3.37
N ASP A 420 38.42 20.46 3.89
CA ASP A 420 38.61 20.82 5.29
C ASP A 420 38.36 22.32 5.48
N PHE A 421 37.10 22.69 5.73
CA PHE A 421 36.68 24.08 5.91
C PHE A 421 37.39 24.79 7.08
N SER A 422 37.95 24.04 8.05
CA SER A 422 38.70 24.63 9.16
C SER A 422 40.02 25.29 8.72
N LYS A 423 40.56 24.86 7.57
CA LYS A 423 41.79 25.40 6.97
C LYS A 423 41.53 26.53 5.97
N LEU A 424 40.26 26.86 5.73
CA LEU A 424 39.85 27.86 4.75
C LEU A 424 39.44 29.15 5.45
N LYS A 425 39.64 30.28 4.77
CA LYS A 425 39.14 31.58 5.24
C LYS A 425 37.73 31.81 4.68
N PRO A 426 36.73 32.09 5.53
CA PRO A 426 35.40 32.45 5.05
C PRO A 426 35.44 33.69 4.15
N HIS A 427 34.72 33.63 3.05
CA HIS A 427 34.47 34.76 2.17
C HIS A 427 33.37 35.67 2.73
N ARG A 428 32.32 35.08 3.31
CA ARG A 428 31.21 35.82 3.96
C ARG A 428 30.66 35.02 5.13
N GLU A 429 30.28 35.69 6.19
CA GLU A 429 29.67 35.07 7.37
C GLU A 429 28.46 35.88 7.82
N GLY A 430 27.52 35.24 8.50
CA GLY A 430 26.34 35.92 9.02
C GLY A 430 25.38 35.01 9.79
N MET A 431 24.36 35.63 10.38
CA MET A 431 23.25 34.92 11.03
C MET A 431 22.20 34.48 10.00
N VAL A 432 21.50 33.39 10.29
CA VAL A 432 20.34 32.92 9.53
C VAL A 432 19.09 33.20 10.34
N GLU A 433 18.33 34.23 9.95
CA GLU A 433 17.25 34.81 10.76
C GLU A 433 16.12 33.84 11.13
N ASP A 434 15.76 32.91 10.24
CA ASP A 434 14.69 31.93 10.48
C ASP A 434 15.20 30.61 11.11
N ASN A 435 16.50 30.54 11.43
CA ASN A 435 17.19 29.33 11.92
C ASN A 435 16.94 28.07 11.05
N LEU A 436 16.65 28.24 9.77
CA LEU A 436 16.52 27.15 8.82
C LEU A 436 17.66 27.18 7.81
N ILE A 437 18.30 26.02 7.62
CA ILE A 437 19.35 25.85 6.63
C ILE A 437 18.77 26.17 5.25
N GLN A 438 19.34 27.19 4.61
CA GLN A 438 18.94 27.66 3.30
C GLN A 438 20.13 28.31 2.60
N ILE A 439 20.21 28.12 1.29
CA ILE A 439 21.21 28.77 0.46
C ILE A 439 20.52 29.90 -0.30
N LYS A 440 20.60 31.11 0.27
CA LYS A 440 20.13 32.36 -0.36
C LYS A 440 21.34 33.17 -0.81
N LEU A 441 22.09 32.62 -1.77
CA LEU A 441 23.31 33.23 -2.27
C LEU A 441 23.09 33.61 -3.74
N ASP A 442 22.39 34.73 -3.98
CA ASP A 442 22.05 35.17 -5.33
C ASP A 442 23.26 35.37 -6.27
N ASP A 443 24.44 35.58 -5.68
CA ASP A 443 25.70 35.82 -6.39
C ASP A 443 26.50 34.54 -6.69
N TYR A 444 26.08 33.37 -6.15
CA TYR A 444 26.85 32.13 -6.22
C TYR A 444 26.01 30.97 -6.77
N LYS A 445 26.40 30.46 -7.93
CA LYS A 445 25.72 29.32 -8.58
C LYS A 445 26.48 28.01 -8.46
N ASN A 446 27.80 28.06 -8.53
CA ASN A 446 28.71 26.91 -8.58
C ASN A 446 29.97 27.23 -7.76
N GLU A 447 30.79 26.22 -7.49
CA GLU A 447 32.13 26.34 -6.90
C GLU A 447 32.18 27.14 -5.59
N PHE A 448 31.29 26.77 -4.67
CA PHE A 448 31.25 27.35 -3.34
C PHE A 448 31.01 26.29 -2.27
N GLY A 449 31.24 26.65 -1.02
CA GLY A 449 30.92 25.82 0.12
C GLY A 449 30.29 26.64 1.22
N VAL A 450 29.40 26.03 1.99
CA VAL A 450 28.74 26.68 3.11
C VAL A 450 28.85 25.79 4.32
N VAL A 451 29.28 26.39 5.43
CA VAL A 451 29.24 25.78 6.75
C VAL A 451 28.15 26.47 7.55
N PHE A 452 27.15 25.70 7.97
CA PHE A 452 26.17 26.13 8.95
C PHE A 452 26.60 25.69 10.34
N THR A 453 26.56 26.60 11.31
CA THR A 453 26.81 26.28 12.73
C THR A 453 25.70 26.82 13.58
N GLY A 454 25.29 26.09 14.61
CA GLY A 454 24.23 26.53 15.51
C GLY A 454 24.11 25.62 16.72
N LYS A 455 23.00 25.76 17.45
CA LYS A 455 22.66 24.94 18.60
C LYS A 455 21.45 24.07 18.32
N LEU A 456 21.51 22.83 18.77
CA LEU A 456 20.42 21.87 18.74
C LEU A 456 20.07 21.49 20.18
N HIS A 457 18.80 21.58 20.57
CA HIS A 457 18.37 21.25 21.92
C HIS A 457 17.80 19.83 21.98
N ALA A 458 18.56 18.88 22.54
CA ALA A 458 18.09 17.53 22.81
C ALA A 458 17.24 17.55 24.10
N PRO A 459 15.91 17.29 24.01
CA PRO A 459 15.02 17.46 25.16
C PRO A 459 15.25 16.42 26.28
N ARG A 460 15.98 15.33 26.00
CA ARG A 460 16.28 14.22 26.92
C ARG A 460 17.54 13.50 26.48
N LYS A 461 18.21 12.82 27.40
CA LYS A 461 19.27 11.87 27.05
C LYS A 461 18.71 10.73 26.18
N GLY A 462 19.42 10.36 25.10
CA GLY A 462 19.08 9.18 24.31
C GLY A 462 19.63 9.16 22.88
N SER A 463 19.12 8.21 22.09
CA SER A 463 19.48 8.05 20.68
C SER A 463 18.66 8.97 19.78
N TYR A 464 19.35 9.73 18.95
CA TYR A 464 18.78 10.62 17.94
C TYR A 464 19.23 10.19 16.55
N ARG A 465 18.33 10.30 15.59
CA ARG A 465 18.62 10.05 14.17
C ARG A 465 18.66 11.36 13.41
N PHE A 466 19.57 11.43 12.45
CA PHE A 466 19.78 12.58 11.59
C PHE A 466 19.70 12.15 10.14
N TYR A 467 19.15 13.02 9.30
CA TYR A 467 18.86 12.77 7.90
C TYR A 467 19.47 13.89 7.08
N ILE A 468 20.22 13.56 6.04
CA ILE A 468 20.77 14.55 5.10
C ILE A 468 20.60 14.13 3.65
N THR A 469 20.52 15.11 2.76
CA THR A 469 20.78 14.95 1.32
C THR A 469 21.19 16.30 0.75
N GLY A 470 21.88 16.29 -0.38
CA GLY A 470 22.29 17.50 -1.07
C GLY A 470 22.70 17.23 -2.51
N ASP A 471 22.72 18.29 -3.31
CA ASP A 471 23.41 18.30 -4.60
C ASP A 471 24.90 18.56 -4.32
N ASP A 472 25.73 17.61 -4.73
CA ASP A 472 27.11 17.41 -4.31
C ASP A 472 27.26 17.12 -2.80
N GLY A 473 28.40 17.48 -2.20
CA GLY A 473 28.79 16.96 -0.89
C GLY A 473 28.12 17.65 0.29
N VAL A 474 27.59 16.86 1.22
CA VAL A 474 27.04 17.31 2.50
C VAL A 474 27.50 16.41 3.65
N ARG A 475 27.90 17.02 4.77
CA ARG A 475 28.27 16.34 6.01
C ARG A 475 27.61 17.01 7.20
N LEU A 476 27.11 16.20 8.12
CA LEU A 476 26.58 16.67 9.40
C LEU A 476 27.44 16.19 10.57
N LEU A 477 27.77 17.13 11.45
CA LEU A 477 28.45 16.89 12.71
C LEU A 477 27.60 17.39 13.89
N VAL A 478 27.67 16.66 15.00
CA VAL A 478 27.11 17.06 16.30
C VAL A 478 28.19 16.91 17.36
N ASP A 479 28.42 17.95 18.16
CA ASP A 479 29.52 18.05 19.14
C ASP A 479 30.89 17.69 18.53
N GLY A 480 31.12 18.15 17.29
CA GLY A 480 32.35 17.88 16.53
C GLY A 480 32.48 16.45 15.98
N LYS A 481 31.53 15.54 16.24
CA LYS A 481 31.56 14.17 15.72
C LYS A 481 30.80 14.08 14.40
N ASN A 482 31.40 13.48 13.37
CA ASN A 482 30.71 13.20 12.11
C ASN A 482 29.60 12.16 12.33
N ILE A 483 28.36 12.54 12.04
CA ILE A 483 27.17 11.71 12.24
C ILE A 483 26.74 11.03 10.94
N VAL A 484 26.76 11.77 9.85
CA VAL A 484 26.36 11.29 8.52
C VAL A 484 26.99 12.17 7.45
N GLU A 485 27.41 11.53 6.36
CA GLU A 485 28.07 12.16 5.22
C GLU A 485 27.53 11.58 3.92
N PHE A 486 27.33 12.45 2.93
CA PHE A 486 27.03 12.11 1.55
C PHE A 486 27.90 13.00 0.66
N ASP A 487 29.08 12.50 0.30
CA ASP A 487 30.14 13.27 -0.35
C ASP A 487 30.35 12.88 -1.81
N GLY A 488 30.95 13.80 -2.57
CA GLY A 488 31.23 13.68 -4.00
C GLY A 488 30.33 14.57 -4.85
N ILE A 489 30.53 14.51 -6.16
CA ILE A 489 29.71 15.25 -7.13
C ILE A 489 28.53 14.37 -7.56
N HIS A 490 27.30 14.77 -7.22
CA HIS A 490 26.09 14.00 -7.51
C HIS A 490 24.82 14.83 -7.28
N PRO A 491 23.73 14.61 -8.04
CA PRO A 491 22.47 15.30 -7.79
C PRO A 491 21.89 14.97 -6.40
N ALA A 492 21.10 15.89 -5.84
CA ALA A 492 20.29 15.60 -4.67
C ALA A 492 19.37 14.40 -4.92
N GLY A 493 19.51 13.38 -4.08
CA GLY A 493 18.84 12.10 -4.28
C GLY A 493 18.51 11.44 -2.96
N ASP A 494 19.04 10.23 -2.75
CA ASP A 494 18.73 9.43 -1.57
C ASP A 494 19.07 10.16 -0.26
N ILE A 495 18.14 10.10 0.69
CA ILE A 495 18.36 10.57 2.06
C ILE A 495 19.31 9.59 2.75
N LYS A 496 20.44 10.10 3.25
CA LYS A 496 21.33 9.36 4.14
C LYS A 496 20.91 9.56 5.58
N GLU A 497 21.09 8.53 6.40
CA GLU A 497 20.81 8.59 7.83
C GLU A 497 22.04 8.26 8.66
N GLY A 498 22.15 8.93 9.80
CA GLY A 498 23.10 8.62 10.87
C GLY A 498 22.43 8.72 12.23
N SER A 499 23.14 8.31 13.28
CA SER A 499 22.61 8.36 14.65
C SER A 499 23.66 8.78 15.65
N ALA A 500 23.25 9.50 16.68
CA ALA A 500 24.09 9.92 17.79
C ALA A 500 23.39 9.64 19.12
N GLN A 501 24.18 9.33 20.15
CA GLN A 501 23.72 9.39 21.53
C GLN A 501 24.00 10.79 22.05
N LEU A 502 22.96 11.50 22.50
CA LEU A 502 23.06 12.85 23.04
C LEU A 502 22.63 12.84 24.51
N GLU A 503 23.25 13.70 25.31
CA GLU A 503 22.76 14.03 26.64
C GLU A 503 21.54 14.95 26.54
N GLU A 504 20.89 15.27 27.66
CA GLU A 504 19.86 16.30 27.67
C GLU A 504 20.52 17.69 27.65
N GLY A 505 20.03 18.60 26.80
CA GLY A 505 20.49 19.99 26.73
C GLY A 505 20.93 20.44 25.34
N LEU A 506 21.76 21.50 25.30
CA LEU A 506 22.23 22.11 24.05
C LEU A 506 23.47 21.39 23.53
N HIS A 507 23.43 21.05 22.24
CA HIS A 507 24.51 20.44 21.48
C HIS A 507 24.97 21.35 20.35
N ASP A 508 26.25 21.27 20.01
CA ASP A 508 26.81 21.97 18.87
C ASP A 508 26.37 21.28 17.58
N PHE A 509 25.70 22.04 16.71
CA PHE A 509 25.31 21.60 15.38
C PHE A 509 26.25 22.20 14.34
N ARG A 510 26.74 21.37 13.41
CA ARG A 510 27.52 21.83 12.26
C ARG A 510 27.16 21.05 11.02
N LEU A 511 26.71 21.72 9.97
CA LEU A 511 26.48 21.13 8.66
C LEU A 511 27.40 21.77 7.63
N GLU A 512 28.11 20.96 6.89
CA GLU A 512 29.04 21.36 5.84
C GLU A 512 28.47 20.94 4.50
N TYR A 513 28.56 21.84 3.52
CA TYR A 513 28.04 21.65 2.18
C TYR A 513 29.03 22.22 1.17
N PHE A 514 29.25 21.55 0.05
CA PHE A 514 29.90 22.14 -1.11
C PHE A 514 29.06 21.93 -2.36
N GLN A 515 29.15 22.90 -3.28
CA GLN A 515 28.58 22.87 -4.61
C GLN A 515 29.72 22.93 -5.63
N ALA A 516 29.89 21.89 -6.43
CA ALA A 516 30.72 21.94 -7.63
C ALA A 516 29.93 22.62 -8.76
N GLY A 517 28.73 22.11 -9.06
CA GLY A 517 27.80 22.79 -9.95
C GLY A 517 26.62 21.94 -10.40
N GLY A 518 25.56 22.58 -10.91
CA GLY A 518 24.27 21.93 -11.13
C GLY A 518 23.17 22.64 -10.36
N ASP A 519 22.22 21.87 -9.82
CA ASP A 519 21.18 22.42 -8.96
C ASP A 519 21.78 22.71 -7.56
N ILE A 520 21.11 23.53 -6.76
CA ILE A 520 21.55 23.79 -5.38
C ILE A 520 20.48 23.24 -4.45
N ALA A 521 20.83 22.18 -3.74
CA ALA A 521 19.93 21.54 -2.80
C ALA A 521 20.72 21.09 -1.57
N VAL A 522 20.20 21.41 -0.39
CA VAL A 522 20.73 20.94 0.89
C VAL A 522 19.58 20.74 1.85
N PHE A 523 19.57 19.58 2.50
CA PHE A 523 18.54 19.19 3.44
C PHE A 523 19.16 18.53 4.66
N ALA A 524 18.67 18.91 5.83
CA ALA A 524 18.88 18.22 7.08
C ALA A 524 17.55 18.09 7.83
N ALA A 525 17.38 16.97 8.53
CA ALA A 525 16.31 16.75 9.48
C ALA A 525 16.80 15.87 10.62
N TRP A 526 16.04 15.82 11.71
CA TRP A 526 16.36 14.95 12.84
C TRP A 526 15.11 14.38 13.49
N LYS A 527 15.29 13.29 14.24
CA LYS A 527 14.23 12.55 14.92
C LYS A 527 14.72 11.99 16.25
N GLY A 528 13.92 12.18 17.29
CA GLY A 528 14.08 11.54 18.60
C GLY A 528 13.05 10.44 18.82
N SER A 529 13.13 9.75 19.95
CA SER A 529 12.11 8.79 20.38
C SER A 529 10.77 9.42 20.77
N HIS A 530 10.74 10.73 21.03
CA HIS A 530 9.59 11.45 21.57
C HIS A 530 9.02 12.53 20.63
N PHE A 531 9.59 12.70 19.45
CA PHE A 531 9.11 13.65 18.44
C PHE A 531 9.28 13.07 17.03
N ASP A 532 8.45 13.52 16.10
CA ASP A 532 8.47 13.10 14.72
C ASP A 532 9.60 13.76 13.92
N ILE A 533 9.92 13.24 12.74
CA ILE A 533 10.98 13.80 11.90
C ILE A 533 10.76 15.30 11.66
N THR A 534 11.77 16.09 12.06
CA THR A 534 11.71 17.54 12.10
C THR A 534 12.72 18.12 11.13
N PRO A 535 12.28 18.88 10.11
CA PRO A 535 13.18 19.47 9.14
C PRO A 535 13.96 20.63 9.80
N LEU A 536 15.25 20.67 9.52
CA LEU A 536 16.16 21.74 9.92
C LEU A 536 16.52 22.66 8.74
N SER A 537 16.01 22.33 7.55
CA SER A 537 16.20 23.05 6.30
C SER A 537 14.90 23.62 5.78
N LYS A 538 15.00 24.69 5.00
CA LYS A 538 13.85 25.33 4.36
C LYS A 538 13.34 24.58 3.14
N TRP A 539 14.27 24.04 2.35
CA TRP A 539 13.96 23.13 1.27
C TRP A 539 13.85 21.70 1.80
N THR A 540 12.86 20.94 1.34
CA THR A 540 12.63 19.54 1.73
C THR A 540 12.47 18.67 0.48
N PRO A 541 13.24 17.57 0.32
CA PRO A 541 13.14 16.69 -0.84
C PRO A 541 11.81 15.91 -0.82
N LYS A 542 11.30 15.51 -1.99
CA LYS A 542 10.02 14.76 -2.07
C LYS A 542 10.09 13.44 -1.28
N GLY A 543 9.13 13.23 -0.38
CA GLY A 543 9.01 11.99 0.40
C GLY A 543 9.95 11.92 1.62
N TRP A 544 10.57 13.03 2.01
CA TRP A 544 11.47 13.13 3.16
C TRP A 544 10.84 12.71 4.49
N GLU A 545 9.52 12.81 4.63
CA GLU A 545 8.77 12.45 5.83
C GLU A 545 8.91 10.95 6.16
N LYS A 546 9.28 10.14 5.17
CA LYS A 546 9.55 8.70 5.33
C LYS A 546 10.97 8.40 5.85
N GLY A 547 11.83 9.41 5.95
CA GLY A 547 13.25 9.28 6.31
C GLY A 547 14.09 8.65 5.19
N ALA A 548 15.28 8.15 5.54
CA ALA A 548 16.07 7.34 4.63
C ALA A 548 15.27 6.09 4.21
N LYS A 549 15.34 5.72 2.93
CA LYS A 549 14.80 4.43 2.49
C LYS A 549 15.42 3.35 3.39
N PRO A 550 14.63 2.46 3.99
CA PRO A 550 15.20 1.32 4.70
C PRO A 550 16.22 0.68 3.76
N LYS A 551 17.45 0.42 4.24
CA LYS A 551 18.32 -0.54 3.52
C LYS A 551 17.42 -1.72 3.22
N GLN A 552 17.34 -2.15 1.96
CA GLN A 552 16.62 -3.37 1.63
C GLN A 552 17.20 -4.48 2.50
N LYS A 553 16.59 -4.73 3.66
CA LYS A 553 16.45 -6.10 4.10
C LYS A 553 15.67 -6.72 2.96
N LYS A 554 16.20 -7.79 2.39
CA LYS A 554 15.40 -8.71 1.58
C LYS A 554 14.40 -9.41 2.51
N ASP A 555 13.60 -8.63 3.23
CA ASP A 555 12.39 -9.10 3.86
C ASP A 555 11.41 -9.14 2.69
N PHE A 556 11.23 -10.34 2.14
CA PHE A 556 10.14 -10.58 1.23
C PHE A 556 8.86 -10.27 2.01
N ASP A 557 7.91 -9.56 1.40
CA ASP A 557 6.58 -9.38 2.00
C ASP A 557 6.07 -10.77 2.43
N PRO A 558 5.70 -10.97 3.71
CA PRO A 558 5.30 -12.29 4.19
C PRO A 558 4.17 -12.89 3.34
N ILE A 559 4.34 -14.14 2.91
CA ILE A 559 3.36 -14.94 2.18
C ILE A 559 3.06 -16.17 3.03
N PRO A 560 2.42 -16.02 4.20
CA PRO A 560 2.11 -17.15 5.04
C PRO A 560 1.13 -18.08 4.34
N LEU A 561 1.48 -19.36 4.35
CA LEU A 561 0.62 -20.44 3.89
C LEU A 561 -0.26 -20.84 5.06
N VAL A 562 -1.56 -20.57 4.95
CA VAL A 562 -2.53 -20.86 6.00
C VAL A 562 -3.25 -22.17 5.70
N VAL A 563 -3.25 -23.06 6.69
CA VAL A 563 -3.96 -24.34 6.63
C VAL A 563 -5.38 -24.12 7.11
N LYS A 564 -6.34 -24.27 6.19
CA LYS A 564 -7.77 -24.18 6.49
C LYS A 564 -8.34 -25.59 6.69
N ASN A 565 -8.99 -26.13 5.66
CA ASN A 565 -9.80 -27.35 5.76
C ASN A 565 -9.14 -28.59 5.13
N GLU A 566 -8.02 -28.42 4.43
CA GLU A 566 -7.27 -29.50 3.79
C GLU A 566 -5.76 -29.32 4.02
N PRO A 567 -4.95 -30.39 3.92
CA PRO A 567 -3.51 -30.29 4.05
C PRO A 567 -2.87 -29.35 3.01
N VAL A 568 -1.99 -28.46 3.48
CA VAL A 568 -1.21 -27.54 2.63
C VAL A 568 0.23 -28.02 2.57
N ILE A 569 0.81 -28.04 1.37
CA ILE A 569 2.16 -28.59 1.14
C ILE A 569 3.10 -27.48 0.70
N TYR A 570 4.25 -27.39 1.37
CA TYR A 570 5.34 -26.47 1.04
C TYR A 570 6.63 -27.25 0.79
N ARG A 571 7.18 -27.14 -0.43
CA ARG A 571 8.39 -27.87 -0.84
C ARG A 571 9.53 -26.92 -1.12
N ASN A 572 10.48 -26.82 -0.20
CA ASN A 572 11.67 -26.01 -0.41
C ASN A 572 12.82 -26.33 0.56
N PHE A 573 13.78 -25.42 0.68
CA PHE A 573 14.83 -25.47 1.70
C PHE A 573 14.20 -25.11 3.05
N ILE A 574 14.13 -26.08 3.96
CA ILE A 574 13.45 -25.94 5.25
C ILE A 574 14.48 -26.11 6.36
N ALA A 575 14.57 -25.13 7.26
CA ALA A 575 15.48 -25.20 8.40
C ALA A 575 15.12 -26.43 9.24
N GLY A 576 16.09 -27.31 9.49
CA GLY A 576 15.88 -28.58 10.21
C GLY A 576 15.43 -29.78 9.37
N ALA A 577 15.02 -29.59 8.10
CA ALA A 577 14.65 -30.68 7.18
C ALA A 577 15.51 -30.73 5.89
N GLY A 578 16.37 -29.75 5.66
CA GLY A 578 17.37 -29.72 4.58
C GLY A 578 16.86 -29.13 3.26
N ASN A 579 17.63 -29.33 2.19
CA ASN A 579 17.38 -28.74 0.86
C ASN A 579 16.22 -29.40 0.09
N ARG A 580 15.70 -30.51 0.62
CA ARG A 580 14.60 -31.28 0.06
C ARG A 580 13.49 -31.47 1.10
N GLY A 581 13.24 -30.43 1.88
CA GLY A 581 12.16 -30.40 2.85
C GLY A 581 10.79 -30.35 2.17
N ILE A 582 9.88 -31.17 2.66
CA ILE A 582 8.47 -31.17 2.30
C ILE A 582 7.69 -30.95 3.57
N ALA A 583 7.29 -29.71 3.82
CA ALA A 583 6.40 -29.37 4.91
C ALA A 583 4.95 -29.66 4.52
N VAL A 584 4.18 -30.20 5.46
CA VAL A 584 2.75 -30.47 5.34
C VAL A 584 2.07 -29.91 6.57
N GLY A 585 1.17 -28.96 6.36
CA GLY A 585 0.35 -28.41 7.41
C GLY A 585 -1.02 -29.07 7.37
N TYR A 586 -1.43 -29.71 8.47
CA TYR A 586 -2.71 -30.39 8.57
C TYR A 586 -3.76 -29.51 9.28
N PRO A 587 -5.04 -29.63 8.91
CA PRO A 587 -6.12 -28.99 9.65
C PRO A 587 -6.05 -29.32 11.14
N GLY A 588 -6.33 -28.34 12.00
CA GLY A 588 -6.17 -28.49 13.46
C GLY A 588 -4.81 -28.04 14.01
N GLY A 589 -3.97 -27.43 13.17
CA GLY A 589 -2.79 -26.69 13.62
C GLY A 589 -1.57 -27.54 13.97
N ILE A 590 -1.53 -28.79 13.52
CA ILE A 590 -0.34 -29.65 13.57
C ILE A 590 0.30 -29.68 12.19
N SER A 591 1.62 -29.56 12.15
CA SER A 591 2.38 -29.56 10.90
C SER A 591 3.62 -30.44 11.04
N VAL A 592 4.10 -30.95 9.90
CA VAL A 592 5.30 -31.76 9.80
C VAL A 592 6.24 -31.23 8.73
N ALA A 593 7.53 -31.48 8.87
CA ALA A 593 8.49 -31.38 7.77
C ALA A 593 9.11 -32.75 7.55
N TRP A 594 8.91 -33.29 6.36
CA TRP A 594 9.48 -34.55 5.91
C TRP A 594 10.70 -34.27 5.03
N SER A 595 11.82 -34.94 5.29
CA SER A 595 13.05 -34.75 4.50
C SER A 595 13.14 -35.79 3.39
N ALA A 596 13.01 -35.36 2.13
CA ALA A 596 13.25 -36.22 0.97
C ALA A 596 14.73 -36.44 0.67
N GLU A 597 15.61 -35.93 1.53
CA GLU A 597 17.04 -36.24 1.51
C GLU A 597 17.34 -37.42 2.45
N GLN A 598 16.77 -37.40 3.65
CA GLN A 598 17.01 -38.42 4.67
C GLN A 598 15.92 -39.51 4.73
N MET A 599 14.83 -39.35 3.98
CA MET A 599 13.62 -40.18 4.01
C MET A 599 12.97 -40.29 5.41
N ASN A 600 12.97 -39.19 6.16
CA ASN A 600 12.51 -39.20 7.55
C ASN A 600 11.51 -38.07 7.87
N LEU A 601 10.79 -38.26 8.97
CA LEU A 601 10.04 -37.19 9.64
C LEU A 601 11.03 -36.34 10.44
N ALA A 602 11.39 -35.17 9.89
CA ALA A 602 12.44 -34.32 10.43
C ALA A 602 11.93 -33.38 11.52
N LEU A 603 10.75 -32.78 11.33
CA LEU A 603 10.13 -31.85 12.27
C LEU A 603 8.64 -32.12 12.46
N ILE A 604 8.13 -31.77 13.64
CA ILE A 604 6.71 -31.68 13.99
C ILE A 604 6.50 -30.39 14.78
N TRP A 605 5.44 -29.62 14.53
CA TRP A 605 5.17 -28.39 15.30
C TRP A 605 3.69 -28.04 15.38
N ARG A 606 3.37 -27.08 16.25
CA ARG A 606 2.02 -26.55 16.45
C ARG A 606 1.88 -25.12 15.95
N GLY A 607 0.66 -24.73 15.60
CA GLY A 607 0.31 -23.37 15.20
C GLY A 607 0.56 -23.09 13.73
N ALA A 608 1.08 -21.89 13.42
CA ALA A 608 1.24 -21.42 12.05
C ALA A 608 2.14 -22.35 11.22
N PHE A 609 1.80 -22.52 9.94
CA PHE A 609 2.47 -23.49 9.07
C PHE A 609 3.81 -22.97 8.54
N MET A 610 3.84 -22.26 7.40
CA MET A 610 5.08 -21.82 6.74
C MET A 610 4.91 -20.43 6.12
N ASP A 611 5.98 -19.66 6.00
CA ASP A 611 6.03 -18.45 5.17
C ASP A 611 6.69 -18.78 3.83
N ALA A 612 5.98 -18.58 2.72
CA ALA A 612 6.49 -18.82 1.39
C ALA A 612 7.29 -17.63 0.82
N SER A 613 7.27 -16.47 1.47
CA SER A 613 7.86 -15.20 1.00
C SER A 613 9.30 -15.37 0.52
N LYS A 614 10.13 -15.99 1.37
CA LYS A 614 11.56 -16.27 1.13
C LYS A 614 11.82 -17.02 -0.18
N HIS A 615 10.86 -17.80 -0.65
CA HIS A 615 11.00 -18.67 -1.81
C HIS A 615 10.03 -18.38 -2.95
N TRP A 616 9.26 -17.29 -2.85
CA TRP A 616 8.20 -16.98 -3.80
C TRP A 616 8.72 -16.81 -5.24
N ASN A 617 9.78 -16.03 -5.39
CA ASN A 617 10.34 -15.70 -6.70
C ASN A 617 11.51 -16.64 -7.10
N SER A 618 12.15 -17.32 -6.14
CA SER A 618 13.31 -18.18 -6.40
C SER A 618 13.64 -19.06 -5.20
N ARG A 619 14.34 -20.19 -5.42
CA ARG A 619 14.87 -21.07 -4.35
C ARG A 619 16.14 -20.54 -3.66
N GLY A 620 16.69 -19.41 -4.10
CA GLY A 620 17.95 -18.83 -3.59
C GLY A 620 17.85 -18.04 -2.27
N GLY A 621 16.71 -18.11 -1.56
CA GLY A 621 16.44 -17.33 -0.34
C GLY A 621 17.02 -17.91 0.95
N GLY A 622 17.62 -19.09 0.93
CA GLY A 622 18.16 -19.78 2.12
C GLY A 622 17.15 -20.75 2.75
N TYR A 623 17.25 -21.02 4.05
CA TYR A 623 16.34 -21.96 4.72
C TYR A 623 15.14 -21.22 5.32
N GLN A 624 13.93 -21.73 5.09
CA GLN A 624 12.73 -21.24 5.75
C GLN A 624 12.46 -22.04 7.02
N ALA A 625 12.41 -21.38 8.18
CA ALA A 625 12.00 -22.03 9.43
C ALA A 625 10.46 -22.13 9.52
N PRO A 626 9.95 -23.11 10.29
CA PRO A 626 8.53 -23.17 10.65
C PRO A 626 8.04 -21.87 11.26
N LEU A 627 6.81 -21.43 10.96
CA LEU A 627 6.24 -20.23 11.60
C LEU A 627 5.72 -20.52 13.01
N GLY A 628 5.26 -21.74 13.25
CA GLY A 628 4.61 -22.12 14.50
C GLY A 628 5.55 -22.22 15.70
N TYR A 629 5.00 -22.73 16.81
CA TYR A 629 5.64 -22.86 18.10
C TYR A 629 5.79 -24.35 18.48
N ASP A 630 6.54 -24.60 19.56
CA ASP A 630 6.85 -25.95 20.07
C ASP A 630 7.33 -26.91 18.98
N VAL A 631 8.35 -26.47 18.24
CA VAL A 631 8.94 -27.26 17.16
C VAL A 631 9.78 -28.39 17.77
N LEU A 632 9.42 -29.61 17.40
CA LEU A 632 10.08 -30.84 17.82
C LEU A 632 10.82 -31.47 16.64
N SER A 633 11.93 -32.14 16.93
CA SER A 633 12.64 -32.97 15.97
C SER A 633 12.81 -34.37 16.56
N PRO A 634 11.99 -35.36 16.14
CA PRO A 634 12.04 -36.69 16.73
C PRO A 634 13.39 -37.37 16.50
N SER A 635 13.88 -37.34 15.25
CA SER A 635 15.13 -37.97 14.85
C SER A 635 15.74 -37.22 13.67
N GLN A 636 17.08 -37.18 13.63
CA GLN A 636 17.85 -36.68 12.49
C GLN A 636 18.54 -37.84 11.75
N GLY A 637 18.49 -37.86 10.42
CA GLY A 637 19.10 -38.92 9.61
C GLY A 637 18.15 -40.05 9.20
N GLN A 638 18.72 -41.09 8.59
CA GLN A 638 17.99 -42.18 7.96
C GLN A 638 17.11 -42.96 8.94
N PRO A 639 15.89 -43.36 8.53
CA PRO A 639 14.93 -44.03 9.43
C PRO A 639 15.29 -45.50 9.71
N PHE A 640 15.89 -46.22 8.75
CA PHE A 640 16.15 -47.65 8.88
C PHE A 640 17.63 -48.00 8.88
N ALA A 641 17.95 -49.05 9.64
CA ALA A 641 19.25 -49.72 9.65
C ALA A 641 19.06 -51.23 9.86
N ILE A 642 19.98 -52.04 9.32
CA ILE A 642 20.17 -53.43 9.73
C ILE A 642 21.27 -53.42 10.78
N LEU A 643 20.96 -53.90 11.98
CA LEU A 643 21.91 -53.91 13.09
C LEU A 643 22.35 -55.35 13.40
N ALA A 644 23.63 -55.55 13.71
CA ALA A 644 24.12 -56.86 14.13
C ALA A 644 23.46 -57.32 15.44
N THR A 645 23.29 -56.38 16.37
CA THR A 645 22.54 -56.53 17.62
C THR A 645 21.71 -55.27 17.88
N PRO A 646 20.65 -55.31 18.70
CA PRO A 646 19.88 -54.11 19.04
C PRO A 646 20.76 -53.00 19.64
N GLU A 647 21.82 -53.35 20.37
CA GLU A 647 22.75 -52.45 21.07
C GLU A 647 23.85 -51.88 20.18
N ALA A 648 23.96 -52.33 18.93
CA ALA A 648 24.92 -51.80 17.98
C ALA A 648 24.67 -50.29 17.75
N ALA A 649 25.74 -49.54 17.52
CA ALA A 649 25.64 -48.10 17.27
C ALA A 649 24.76 -47.82 16.04
N TRP A 650 23.90 -46.81 16.15
CA TRP A 650 23.09 -46.36 15.02
C TRP A 650 24.00 -45.74 13.94
N PRO A 651 23.80 -46.05 12.64
CA PRO A 651 24.63 -45.48 11.58
C PRO A 651 24.63 -43.95 11.58
N GLU A 652 25.77 -43.36 11.25
CA GLU A 652 25.88 -41.90 11.12
C GLU A 652 24.98 -41.38 10.00
N LYS A 653 24.47 -40.16 10.20
CA LYS A 653 23.64 -39.46 9.23
C LYS A 653 24.43 -39.18 7.94
N GLN A 654 23.82 -39.47 6.79
CA GLN A 654 24.37 -39.14 5.48
C GLN A 654 23.36 -38.31 4.67
N GLU A 655 23.81 -37.45 3.76
CA GLU A 655 22.88 -36.71 2.88
C GLU A 655 22.19 -37.62 1.85
N ARG A 656 22.91 -38.62 1.32
CA ARG A 656 22.37 -39.61 0.38
C ARG A 656 22.86 -41.00 0.75
N ALA A 657 22.31 -41.55 1.83
CA ALA A 657 22.67 -42.88 2.28
C ALA A 657 22.43 -43.93 1.17
N PRO A 658 23.38 -44.86 0.95
CA PRO A 658 23.22 -45.95 0.00
C PRO A 658 21.93 -46.75 0.24
N GLY A 659 21.36 -47.27 -0.85
CA GLY A 659 20.15 -48.09 -0.82
C GLY A 659 18.85 -47.30 -0.78
N TYR A 660 18.85 -46.02 -0.37
CA TYR A 660 17.65 -45.18 -0.38
C TYR A 660 17.38 -44.55 -1.75
N ALA A 661 16.14 -44.64 -2.22
CA ALA A 661 15.69 -43.95 -3.42
C ALA A 661 14.33 -43.28 -3.19
N TRP A 662 14.28 -41.95 -3.32
CA TRP A 662 13.04 -41.18 -3.31
C TRP A 662 12.17 -41.52 -4.52
N LYS A 663 10.88 -41.80 -4.30
CA LYS A 663 9.92 -42.13 -5.37
C LYS A 663 8.78 -41.12 -5.51
N GLY A 664 8.83 -40.01 -4.79
CA GLY A 664 7.78 -39.00 -4.79
C GLY A 664 6.77 -39.19 -3.66
N TYR A 665 5.68 -38.43 -3.69
CA TYR A 665 4.53 -38.67 -2.82
C TYR A 665 3.26 -38.68 -3.67
N ARG A 666 2.22 -39.33 -3.17
CA ARG A 666 0.87 -39.29 -3.75
C ARG A 666 -0.07 -38.57 -2.79
N LEU A 667 -1.01 -37.84 -3.34
CA LEU A 667 -2.09 -37.21 -2.61
C LEU A 667 -3.34 -38.06 -2.76
N ASP A 668 -4.07 -38.30 -1.66
CA ASP A 668 -5.43 -38.80 -1.78
C ASP A 668 -6.43 -37.67 -2.11
N THR A 669 -7.71 -38.02 -2.18
CA THR A 669 -8.80 -37.09 -2.51
C THR A 669 -8.94 -35.95 -1.49
N SER A 670 -8.43 -36.12 -0.27
CA SER A 670 -8.37 -35.10 0.77
C SER A 670 -7.00 -34.45 0.86
N ARG A 671 -6.18 -34.55 -0.19
CA ARG A 671 -4.83 -34.00 -0.30
C ARG A 671 -3.84 -34.46 0.77
N HIS A 672 -4.09 -35.56 1.48
CA HIS A 672 -3.14 -36.07 2.45
C HIS A 672 -1.98 -36.76 1.72
N PRO A 673 -0.73 -36.35 1.97
CA PRO A 673 0.42 -36.94 1.32
C PRO A 673 0.79 -38.29 1.92
N THR A 674 1.09 -39.24 1.04
CA THR A 674 1.81 -40.48 1.36
C THR A 674 3.16 -40.43 0.66
N PHE A 675 4.23 -40.33 1.45
CA PHE A 675 5.62 -40.26 0.98
C PHE A 675 6.10 -41.65 0.57
N LEU A 676 6.65 -41.76 -0.62
CA LEU A 676 7.06 -43.03 -1.22
C LEU A 676 8.58 -43.03 -1.41
N TYR A 677 9.23 -44.04 -0.86
CA TYR A 677 10.65 -44.28 -1.09
C TYR A 677 10.95 -45.77 -1.11
N GLU A 678 12.15 -46.11 -1.57
CA GLU A 678 12.66 -47.46 -1.57
C GLU A 678 13.92 -47.51 -0.71
N TRP A 679 14.14 -48.62 0.00
CA TRP A 679 15.39 -48.90 0.70
C TRP A 679 15.80 -50.36 0.48
N ASN A 680 16.92 -50.58 -0.21
CA ASN A 680 17.45 -51.92 -0.53
C ASN A 680 16.39 -52.86 -1.14
N GLY A 681 15.57 -52.35 -2.08
CA GLY A 681 14.49 -53.10 -2.73
C GLY A 681 13.15 -53.11 -1.97
N LEU A 682 13.12 -52.71 -0.69
CA LEU A 682 11.87 -52.55 0.07
C LEU A 682 11.17 -51.26 -0.33
N LYS A 683 9.89 -51.34 -0.69
CA LYS A 683 9.06 -50.17 -0.97
C LYS A 683 8.40 -49.71 0.32
N VAL A 684 8.48 -48.41 0.60
CA VAL A 684 7.95 -47.82 1.82
C VAL A 684 6.98 -46.70 1.49
N ALA A 685 5.79 -46.79 2.06
CA ALA A 685 4.78 -45.73 2.04
C ALA A 685 4.61 -45.17 3.46
N ASP A 686 5.05 -43.93 3.66
CA ASP A 686 5.07 -43.24 4.95
C ASP A 686 4.01 -42.14 4.95
N ARG A 687 3.07 -42.23 5.90
CA ARG A 687 1.91 -41.35 5.97
C ARG A 687 1.76 -40.81 7.38
N CYS A 688 1.52 -39.51 7.48
CA CYS A 688 1.16 -38.86 8.74
C CYS A 688 -0.31 -38.43 8.73
N ALA A 689 -0.96 -38.56 9.89
CA ALA A 689 -2.30 -38.08 10.18
C ALA A 689 -2.24 -37.27 11.49
N ALA A 690 -2.77 -36.05 11.45
CA ALA A 690 -2.81 -35.16 12.60
C ALA A 690 -4.14 -35.29 13.36
N ALA A 691 -4.06 -35.17 14.67
CA ALA A 691 -5.17 -34.98 15.59
C ALA A 691 -4.80 -33.87 16.60
N PRO A 692 -5.75 -33.32 17.38
CA PRO A 692 -5.43 -32.32 18.39
C PRO A 692 -4.30 -32.79 19.33
N ASN A 693 -3.19 -32.03 19.35
CA ASN A 693 -1.97 -32.34 20.14
C ASN A 693 -1.29 -33.69 19.85
N GLN A 694 -1.61 -34.34 18.72
CA GLN A 694 -1.08 -35.67 18.40
C GLN A 694 -0.81 -35.80 16.89
N LEU A 695 0.25 -36.53 16.55
CA LEU A 695 0.55 -36.95 15.20
C LEU A 695 0.69 -38.47 15.16
N GLN A 696 -0.10 -39.14 14.33
CA GLN A 696 0.07 -40.55 14.02
C GLN A 696 0.84 -40.69 12.71
N ARG A 697 1.96 -41.42 12.73
CA ARG A 697 2.74 -41.80 11.55
C ARG A 697 2.61 -43.30 11.33
N THR A 698 2.26 -43.69 10.11
CA THR A 698 2.14 -45.08 9.68
C THR A 698 3.06 -45.32 8.50
N LEU A 699 3.91 -46.35 8.59
CA LEU A 699 4.77 -46.79 7.51
C LEU A 699 4.30 -48.16 7.05
N LYS A 700 3.93 -48.29 5.77
CA LYS A 700 3.67 -49.56 5.10
C LYS A 700 4.91 -49.98 4.33
N ILE A 701 5.36 -51.21 4.55
CA ILE A 701 6.59 -51.78 4.00
C ILE A 701 6.21 -52.99 3.16
N ASP A 702 6.59 -52.94 1.88
CA ASP A 702 6.34 -53.98 0.89
C ASP A 702 7.67 -54.55 0.38
N GLY A 703 7.77 -55.88 0.36
CA GLY A 703 8.98 -56.64 0.05
C GLY A 703 9.46 -57.54 1.20
N GLN A 704 10.58 -58.23 0.97
CA GLN A 704 11.16 -59.17 1.94
C GLN A 704 11.97 -58.42 3.00
N VAL A 705 11.41 -58.28 4.20
CA VAL A 705 12.06 -57.60 5.34
C VAL A 705 13.30 -58.39 5.80
N PRO A 706 14.51 -57.78 5.80
CA PRO A 706 15.71 -58.41 6.31
C PRO A 706 15.63 -58.70 7.82
N ALA A 707 16.33 -59.74 8.26
CA ALA A 707 16.54 -59.98 9.68
C ALA A 707 17.24 -58.77 10.33
N ASN A 708 16.88 -58.47 11.58
CA ASN A 708 17.42 -57.35 12.36
C ASN A 708 17.29 -55.97 11.68
N MET A 709 16.21 -55.74 10.92
CA MET A 709 15.83 -54.41 10.46
C MET A 709 15.16 -53.62 11.59
N TRP A 710 15.63 -52.40 11.82
CA TRP A 710 15.10 -51.49 12.85
C TRP A 710 14.69 -50.15 12.25
N LEU A 711 13.63 -49.56 12.79
CA LEU A 711 13.27 -48.16 12.62
C LEU A 711 13.75 -47.36 13.83
N ARG A 712 14.51 -46.30 13.61
CA ARG A 712 14.78 -45.30 14.64
C ARG A 712 13.67 -44.27 14.67
N ILE A 713 12.92 -44.28 15.76
CA ILE A 713 11.79 -43.37 15.97
C ILE A 713 12.30 -42.02 16.48
N ALA A 714 13.15 -42.04 17.50
CA ALA A 714 13.68 -40.84 18.12
C ALA A 714 15.07 -41.05 18.73
N SER A 715 15.76 -39.95 19.02
CA SER A 715 17.05 -39.94 19.72
C SER A 715 17.12 -38.83 20.77
N GLY A 716 17.71 -39.11 21.92
CA GLY A 716 17.88 -38.16 23.03
C GLY A 716 18.02 -38.88 24.37
N LYS A 717 17.76 -38.16 25.47
CA LYS A 717 17.55 -38.79 26.77
C LYS A 717 16.13 -39.33 26.82
N ILE A 718 15.96 -40.64 27.03
CA ILE A 718 14.67 -41.32 26.87
C ILE A 718 14.29 -42.02 28.19
N GLU A 719 13.05 -41.86 28.60
CA GLU A 719 12.46 -42.49 29.78
C GLU A 719 11.12 -43.15 29.42
N ALA A 720 10.90 -44.40 29.85
CA ALA A 720 9.59 -45.03 29.71
C ALA A 720 8.64 -44.51 30.79
N LYS A 721 7.49 -43.94 30.38
CA LYS A 721 6.52 -43.34 31.30
C LYS A 721 5.10 -43.38 30.73
N ASP A 722 4.11 -43.65 31.58
CA ASP A 722 2.68 -43.59 31.27
C ASP A 722 2.29 -44.35 29.99
N GLY A 723 2.80 -45.59 29.84
CA GLY A 723 2.54 -46.43 28.66
C GLY A 723 3.18 -45.94 27.36
N GLY A 724 4.11 -44.98 27.44
CA GLY A 724 4.89 -44.46 26.31
C GLY A 724 6.32 -44.11 26.72
N PHE A 725 6.95 -43.24 25.94
CA PHE A 725 8.32 -42.78 26.11
C PHE A 725 8.36 -41.26 26.13
N LEU A 726 8.99 -40.68 27.14
CA LEU A 726 9.35 -39.26 27.18
C LEU A 726 10.78 -39.11 26.65
N ILE A 727 10.96 -38.18 25.72
CA ILE A 727 12.24 -37.88 25.09
C ILE A 727 12.59 -36.43 25.36
N ASP A 728 13.78 -36.20 25.90
CA ASP A 728 14.41 -34.89 26.01
C ASP A 728 15.64 -34.87 25.09
N ALA A 729 15.53 -34.14 23.98
CA ALA A 729 16.58 -33.97 22.98
C ALA A 729 17.25 -32.58 23.09
N GLY A 730 17.08 -31.87 24.22
CA GLY A 730 17.69 -30.58 24.47
C GLY A 730 17.01 -29.42 23.73
N LYS A 731 17.80 -28.40 23.37
CA LYS A 731 17.31 -27.20 22.67
C LYS A 731 17.51 -27.30 21.16
N LEU A 732 16.46 -26.98 20.42
CA LEU A 732 16.49 -26.89 18.96
C LEU A 732 16.55 -25.41 18.55
N ASN A 733 17.57 -25.03 17.78
CA ASN A 733 17.70 -23.67 17.23
C ASN A 733 17.47 -23.68 15.71
N LEU A 734 16.49 -22.92 15.24
CA LEU A 734 16.19 -22.76 13.81
C LEU A 734 16.11 -21.28 13.48
N GLU A 735 17.00 -20.81 12.60
CA GLU A 735 17.03 -19.41 12.11
C GLU A 735 16.95 -18.36 13.25
N GLY A 736 17.68 -18.59 14.36
CA GLY A 736 17.71 -17.68 15.51
C GLY A 736 16.56 -17.84 16.51
N ARG A 737 15.66 -18.81 16.31
CA ARG A 737 14.59 -19.17 17.27
C ARG A 737 14.95 -20.45 18.01
N ALA A 738 14.86 -20.41 19.34
CA ALA A 738 15.13 -21.54 20.22
C ALA A 738 13.83 -22.23 20.69
N PHE A 739 13.81 -23.56 20.69
CA PHE A 739 12.68 -24.39 21.12
C PHE A 739 13.16 -25.49 22.07
N GLU A 740 12.32 -25.86 23.04
CA GLU A 740 12.52 -27.06 23.85
C GLU A 740 12.11 -28.29 23.02
N ASN A 741 13.04 -29.24 22.81
CA ASN A 741 12.79 -30.44 22.02
C ASN A 741 12.39 -31.61 22.93
N LYS A 742 11.21 -31.51 23.53
CA LYS A 742 10.65 -32.53 24.42
C LYS A 742 9.38 -33.12 23.84
N LEU A 743 9.32 -34.45 23.76
CA LEU A 743 8.23 -35.15 23.08
C LEU A 743 7.85 -36.44 23.80
N ARG A 744 6.56 -36.79 23.72
CA ARG A 744 6.02 -38.07 24.18
C ARG A 744 5.67 -38.94 22.97
N ILE A 745 6.17 -40.16 22.97
CA ILE A 745 6.00 -41.13 21.89
C ILE A 745 5.36 -42.41 22.41
N THR A 746 4.41 -42.97 21.66
CA THR A 746 3.90 -44.33 21.89
C THR A 746 4.00 -45.15 20.61
N ALA A 747 4.67 -46.30 20.70
CA ALA A 747 4.81 -47.26 19.61
C ALA A 747 4.92 -48.67 20.19
N ALA A 748 4.03 -49.57 19.79
CA ALA A 748 4.00 -50.94 20.29
C ALA A 748 5.28 -51.69 19.88
N GLY A 749 5.95 -52.33 20.84
CA GLY A 749 7.17 -53.08 20.60
C GLY A 749 8.46 -52.24 20.51
N ALA A 750 8.37 -50.91 20.66
CA ALA A 750 9.56 -50.06 20.69
C ALA A 750 10.38 -50.28 21.97
N ARG A 751 11.70 -50.11 21.86
CA ARG A 751 12.69 -50.35 22.91
C ARG A 751 13.68 -49.21 23.03
N ILE A 752 14.08 -48.90 24.25
CA ILE A 752 15.15 -47.94 24.53
C ILE A 752 16.47 -48.67 24.37
N VAL A 753 17.33 -48.16 23.48
CA VAL A 753 18.69 -48.68 23.27
C VAL A 753 19.67 -47.51 23.25
N GLY A 754 20.42 -47.36 24.34
CA GLY A 754 21.27 -46.19 24.56
C GLY A 754 20.46 -44.90 24.46
N GLY A 755 20.89 -43.97 23.62
CA GLY A 755 20.18 -42.72 23.34
C GLY A 755 19.11 -42.81 22.25
N ASN A 756 18.67 -44.00 21.84
CA ASN A 756 17.73 -44.19 20.73
C ASN A 756 16.46 -44.93 21.18
N LEU A 757 15.33 -44.54 20.58
CA LEU A 757 14.09 -45.29 20.62
C LEU A 757 13.96 -46.07 19.31
N LEU A 758 14.13 -47.39 19.38
CA LEU A 758 14.16 -48.29 18.22
C LEU A 758 12.94 -49.20 18.17
N LEU A 759 12.44 -49.48 16.98
CA LEU A 759 11.33 -50.41 16.74
C LEU A 759 11.79 -51.51 15.78
N PRO A 760 11.73 -52.81 16.17
CA PRO A 760 12.06 -53.89 15.27
C PRO A 760 10.97 -54.02 14.20
N ILE A 761 11.38 -54.16 12.94
CA ILE A 761 10.45 -54.33 11.82
C ILE A 761 10.25 -55.83 11.58
N THR A 762 9.09 -56.34 11.98
CA THR A 762 8.72 -57.76 11.83
C THR A 762 7.47 -57.98 10.98
N GLY A 763 6.84 -56.90 10.49
CA GLY A 763 5.61 -56.95 9.71
C GLY A 763 5.60 -55.91 8.60
N SER A 764 4.52 -55.90 7.81
CA SER A 764 4.33 -55.00 6.66
C SER A 764 3.79 -53.61 7.01
N GLU A 765 3.47 -53.35 8.28
CA GLU A 765 2.98 -52.05 8.74
C GLU A 765 3.47 -51.74 10.15
N VAL A 766 3.89 -50.49 10.37
CA VAL A 766 4.22 -49.97 11.70
C VAL A 766 3.53 -48.63 11.93
N SER A 767 3.11 -48.39 13.17
CA SER A 767 2.46 -47.14 13.58
C SER A 767 3.14 -46.54 14.80
N VAL A 768 3.39 -45.24 14.76
CA VAL A 768 4.04 -44.45 15.81
C VAL A 768 3.19 -43.22 16.08
N THR A 769 2.94 -42.92 17.34
CA THR A 769 2.27 -41.70 17.77
C THR A 769 3.27 -40.76 18.43
N TYR A 770 3.23 -39.49 18.06
CA TYR A 770 3.98 -38.39 18.67
C TYR A 770 3.00 -37.41 19.31
N SER A 771 3.36 -36.87 20.47
CA SER A 771 2.58 -35.87 21.20
C SER A 771 3.51 -34.97 22.02
N TRP A 772 3.02 -33.81 22.46
CA TRP A 772 3.75 -32.95 23.39
C TRP A 772 3.49 -33.43 24.82
N PRO A 773 4.50 -33.45 25.70
CA PRO A 773 4.28 -33.69 27.12
C PRO A 773 3.36 -32.60 27.69
N GLN A 774 2.48 -32.99 28.60
CA GLN A 774 1.61 -32.06 29.33
C GLN A 774 2.39 -31.22 30.34
#